data_AF-A0A519VNL8-F1
#
_entry.id   AF-A0A519VNL8-F1
#
_cell.length_a   1.000
_cell.length_b   1.000
_cell.length_c   1.000
_cell.angle_alpha   90.00
_cell.angle_beta   90.00
_cell.angle_gamma   90.00
#
_symmetry.space_group_name_H-M   'P 1'
#
loop_
_entity.id
_entity.type
_entity.pdbx_description
1 polymer ?
#
loop_
_entity_poly.entity_id
_entity_poly.type
_entity_poly.pdbx_seq_one_letter_code
_entity_poly.pdbx_strand_id
1 'polypeptide(L)'
;TDNTITIPAVMISQANGATLAAQLASGVQVTLPKPAASGPQLDGDFDNGVVVHEYGHGVSTRLTGGPANSSCLGNAEQGGEGWSDYLALMLTTNWATAQLSDGPNARPVGTYAFGQTTTGGGIRRYPYSTSLTTNPLTYANVATNTEVHAIGEIWCAALWDMTWNIIQQKGTINTNLYNAAGTGGNNIALQLMVQGLKLQPCQPGFLDARDAILAADSLLYQGQFHCAIWSAFARRGMGYSAVQGLSTSATDQVAAYDTPPNVILRKQEMLRAGNTFTMAFDLSCGCAPATTTTTPYTLTDELPTGLQFVSSSTGGTLVGNKVTFSNLSFTTPGQTRTVSFQAQATAAAACSWALPIHDNRDAALVGGLTSTTLTGAAGWSTSTAHAYSGPNAWYAPAPVDSSDFVLTSAPFTPTGLSTLTFYHYFDFESTYDGGMVELSTDNGATWQNATSYFVQNGYNSTYAANASVSVAGRRCFSGRSVAGTTRFIRSVLDLRSFVGLSVRLRFRTVTDLASPSAFEGWFIDDIQVANGCGGNQTIELRTAANTLQTTQPILTYLLPAGALATQAATLASTSQFLAHPNPFGATGLQLQLTLPTPQARLALTLHDVTGRTLLQRTVAQAAAGTSTLSWPEAANLPAGLYLLQVQLPDGSTTTLRVEHE
;
A
#
# COMPACT_ATOMS: atom_id res chain seq x y z
N THR A 1 21.06 -10.00 -46.18
CA THR A 1 20.89 -11.41 -46.61
C THR A 1 21.65 -11.60 -47.90
N ASP A 2 22.45 -12.66 -48.00
CA ASP A 2 23.11 -13.04 -49.25
C ASP A 2 22.13 -13.89 -50.06
N ASN A 3 21.67 -13.35 -51.19
CA ASN A 3 20.65 -13.97 -52.03
C ASN A 3 21.16 -15.21 -52.78
N THR A 4 22.45 -15.55 -52.64
CA THR A 4 23.07 -16.74 -53.23
C THR A 4 22.98 -17.98 -52.34
N ILE A 5 22.64 -17.83 -51.05
CA ILE A 5 22.39 -18.96 -50.14
C ILE A 5 21.00 -19.52 -50.42
N THR A 6 20.95 -20.65 -51.12
CA THR A 6 19.71 -21.34 -51.56
C THR A 6 19.37 -22.58 -50.74
N ILE A 7 20.09 -22.83 -49.64
CA ILE A 7 19.87 -24.00 -48.78
C ILE A 7 18.55 -23.79 -48.02
N PRO A 8 17.52 -24.62 -48.24
CA PRO A 8 16.29 -24.55 -47.46
C PRO A 8 16.58 -24.95 -46.01
N ALA A 9 16.16 -24.11 -45.06
CA ALA A 9 16.22 -24.41 -43.63
C ALA A 9 14.80 -24.65 -43.10
N VAL A 10 14.65 -25.60 -42.17
CA VAL A 10 13.38 -25.90 -41.49
C VAL A 10 13.67 -26.13 -40.01
N MET A 11 12.83 -25.57 -39.14
CA MET A 11 12.90 -25.86 -37.71
C MET A 11 12.29 -27.24 -37.42
N ILE A 12 13.02 -28.07 -36.67
CA ILE A 12 12.54 -29.36 -36.15
C ILE A 12 12.86 -29.45 -34.67
N SER A 13 12.07 -30.21 -33.91
CA SER A 13 12.41 -30.50 -32.50
C SER A 13 13.77 -31.17 -32.39
N GLN A 14 14.49 -30.95 -31.28
CA GLN A 14 15.77 -31.60 -31.00
C GLN A 14 15.70 -33.14 -31.13
N ALA A 15 14.63 -33.76 -30.62
CA ALA A 15 14.46 -35.22 -30.67
C ALA A 15 14.37 -35.75 -32.12
N ASN A 16 13.59 -35.10 -32.97
CA ASN A 16 13.51 -35.44 -34.40
C ASN A 16 14.83 -35.16 -35.11
N GLY A 17 15.54 -34.07 -34.78
CA GLY A 17 16.86 -33.76 -35.33
C GLY A 17 17.91 -34.82 -34.98
N ALA A 18 17.94 -35.27 -33.72
CA ALA A 18 18.83 -36.35 -33.28
C ALA A 18 18.51 -37.67 -34.00
N THR A 19 17.22 -37.96 -34.21
CA THR A 19 16.78 -39.15 -34.95
C THR A 19 17.25 -39.12 -36.41
N LEU A 20 17.10 -37.97 -37.08
CA LEU A 20 17.58 -37.78 -38.46
C LEU A 20 19.11 -37.87 -38.54
N ALA A 21 19.83 -37.26 -37.60
CA ALA A 21 21.29 -37.32 -37.50
C ALA A 21 21.82 -38.75 -37.35
N ALA A 22 21.18 -39.57 -36.52
CA ALA A 22 21.57 -40.97 -36.32
C ALA A 22 21.34 -41.85 -37.57
N GLN A 23 20.36 -41.49 -38.41
CA GLN A 23 19.99 -42.26 -39.60
C GLN A 23 20.67 -41.79 -40.89
N LEU A 24 21.37 -40.64 -40.86
CA LEU A 24 22.08 -40.05 -42.00
C LEU A 24 23.16 -41.00 -42.57
N ALA A 25 23.87 -41.74 -41.72
CA ALA A 25 24.88 -42.72 -42.15
C ALA A 25 24.27 -43.98 -42.81
N SER A 26 22.97 -44.22 -42.60
CA SER A 26 22.23 -45.36 -43.15
C SER A 26 21.68 -45.10 -44.56
N GLY A 27 21.96 -43.94 -45.16
CA GLY A 27 21.49 -43.58 -46.50
C GLY A 27 19.99 -43.27 -46.57
N VAL A 28 19.37 -42.89 -45.45
CA VAL A 28 17.94 -42.55 -45.41
C VAL A 28 17.67 -41.32 -46.28
N GLN A 29 16.76 -41.46 -47.24
CA GLN A 29 16.19 -40.31 -47.94
C GLN A 29 15.09 -39.69 -47.10
N VAL A 30 15.23 -38.41 -46.80
CA VAL A 30 14.26 -37.63 -46.03
C VAL A 30 13.60 -36.64 -46.99
N THR A 31 12.28 -36.72 -47.11
CA THR A 31 11.50 -35.67 -47.78
C THR A 31 10.92 -34.77 -46.70
N LEU A 32 11.28 -33.49 -46.76
CA LEU A 32 10.63 -32.43 -45.98
C LEU A 32 9.55 -31.83 -46.88
N PRO A 33 8.29 -32.33 -46.82
CA PRO A 33 7.23 -31.69 -47.57
C PRO A 33 7.08 -30.26 -47.05
N LYS A 34 7.08 -29.30 -47.97
CA LYS A 34 6.69 -27.92 -47.66
C LYS A 34 5.34 -27.97 -46.91
N PRO A 35 5.20 -27.37 -45.72
CA PRO A 35 3.90 -27.27 -45.07
C PRO A 35 2.91 -26.62 -46.05
N ALA A 36 1.64 -26.99 -45.98
CA ALA A 36 0.59 -26.51 -46.90
C ALA A 36 0.37 -24.97 -46.92
N ALA A 37 1.15 -24.19 -46.15
CA ALA A 37 1.14 -22.74 -46.20
C ALA A 37 1.87 -22.22 -47.47
N SER A 38 1.19 -21.34 -48.19
CA SER A 38 1.52 -20.82 -49.53
C SER A 38 2.75 -19.90 -49.62
N GLY A 39 3.80 -20.10 -48.81
CA GLY A 39 4.96 -19.18 -48.73
C GLY A 39 6.22 -19.78 -48.09
N PRO A 40 7.33 -19.02 -48.01
CA PRO A 40 8.49 -19.39 -47.21
C PRO A 40 8.13 -19.42 -45.72
N GLN A 41 8.81 -20.26 -44.93
CA GLN A 41 8.76 -20.14 -43.47
C GLN A 41 9.50 -18.85 -43.08
N LEU A 42 8.80 -17.93 -42.42
CA LEU A 42 9.37 -16.67 -41.98
C LEU A 42 9.94 -16.86 -40.58
N ASP A 43 11.17 -16.43 -40.39
CA ASP A 43 11.89 -16.55 -39.13
C ASP A 43 11.40 -15.48 -38.15
N GLY A 44 10.89 -15.93 -37.00
CA GLY A 44 10.32 -15.08 -35.96
C GLY A 44 11.32 -14.08 -35.37
N ASP A 45 12.63 -14.36 -35.47
CA ASP A 45 13.68 -13.47 -34.99
C ASP A 45 13.75 -12.15 -35.78
N PHE A 46 13.12 -12.09 -36.96
CA PHE A 46 12.97 -10.84 -37.73
C PHE A 46 11.67 -10.07 -37.40
N ASP A 47 10.80 -10.63 -36.53
CA ASP A 47 9.67 -9.90 -35.96
C ASP A 47 10.08 -9.30 -34.62
N ASN A 48 10.40 -8.00 -34.60
CA ASN A 48 10.76 -7.29 -33.37
C ASN A 48 9.68 -7.40 -32.28
N GLY A 49 8.42 -7.61 -32.65
CA GLY A 49 7.35 -7.83 -31.68
C GLY A 49 7.53 -9.14 -30.90
N VAL A 50 7.94 -10.21 -31.59
CA VAL A 50 8.24 -11.51 -30.98
C VAL A 50 9.46 -11.40 -30.06
N VAL A 51 10.57 -10.84 -30.55
CA VAL A 51 11.80 -10.71 -29.74
C VAL A 51 11.56 -9.89 -28.46
N VAL A 52 10.82 -8.77 -28.56
CA VAL A 52 10.48 -7.97 -27.39
C VAL A 52 9.54 -8.69 -26.44
N HIS A 53 8.56 -9.45 -26.97
CA HIS A 53 7.66 -10.25 -26.15
C HIS A 53 8.43 -11.27 -25.30
N GLU A 54 9.31 -12.05 -25.91
CA GLU A 54 10.11 -13.04 -25.18
C GLU A 54 11.02 -12.39 -24.12
N TYR A 55 11.61 -11.23 -24.43
CA TYR A 55 12.38 -10.46 -23.44
C TYR A 55 11.48 -9.90 -22.32
N GLY A 56 10.23 -9.56 -22.64
CA GLY A 56 9.21 -9.09 -21.72
C GLY A 56 8.90 -10.10 -20.61
N HIS A 57 8.98 -11.41 -20.88
CA HIS A 57 8.88 -12.42 -19.83
C HIS A 57 10.02 -12.30 -18.81
N GLY A 58 11.24 -12.08 -19.28
CA GLY A 58 12.40 -11.86 -18.41
C GLY A 58 12.24 -10.63 -17.53
N VAL A 59 11.72 -9.52 -18.09
CA VAL A 59 11.45 -8.27 -17.35
C VAL A 59 10.37 -8.48 -16.30
N SER A 60 9.20 -8.97 -16.69
CA SER A 60 8.04 -9.13 -15.79
C SER A 60 8.32 -10.12 -14.67
N THR A 61 8.95 -11.26 -14.98
CA THR A 61 9.27 -12.32 -14.01
C THR A 61 10.32 -11.89 -12.99
N ARG A 62 11.29 -11.05 -13.37
CA ARG A 62 12.34 -10.58 -12.45
C ARG A 62 11.92 -9.38 -11.60
N LEU A 63 10.99 -8.57 -12.08
CA LEU A 63 10.51 -7.41 -11.32
C LEU A 63 9.42 -7.81 -10.31
N THR A 64 8.53 -8.72 -10.70
CA THR A 64 7.43 -9.19 -9.84
C THR A 64 7.95 -10.00 -8.66
N GLY A 65 7.62 -9.60 -7.42
CA GLY A 65 8.08 -10.29 -6.21
C GLY A 65 9.59 -10.16 -5.93
N GLY A 66 10.29 -9.31 -6.68
CA GLY A 66 11.69 -8.96 -6.47
C GLY A 66 12.70 -9.81 -7.27
N PRO A 67 13.92 -9.29 -7.49
CA PRO A 67 14.88 -9.83 -8.45
C PRO A 67 15.40 -11.23 -8.12
N ALA A 68 15.28 -11.67 -6.86
CA ALA A 68 15.71 -12.99 -6.41
C ALA A 68 14.66 -14.09 -6.62
N ASN A 69 13.41 -13.73 -6.95
CA ASN A 69 12.32 -14.69 -7.14
C ASN A 69 11.81 -14.65 -8.58
N SER A 70 11.85 -15.78 -9.28
CA SER A 70 11.37 -15.91 -10.66
C SER A 70 10.12 -16.78 -10.80
N SER A 71 9.46 -17.10 -9.68
CA SER A 71 8.27 -17.97 -9.65
C SER A 71 6.96 -17.19 -9.47
N CYS A 72 7.00 -15.86 -9.54
CA CYS A 72 5.88 -15.02 -9.12
C CYS A 72 4.78 -14.76 -10.17
N LEU A 73 4.92 -15.28 -11.39
CA LEU A 73 3.93 -15.18 -12.46
C LEU A 73 3.51 -16.57 -12.97
N GLY A 74 3.36 -17.52 -12.05
CA GLY A 74 2.90 -18.89 -12.35
C GLY A 74 1.47 -19.21 -11.91
N ASN A 75 0.74 -18.23 -11.35
CA ASN A 75 -0.63 -18.39 -10.90
C ASN A 75 -1.65 -18.27 -12.05
N ALA A 76 -2.89 -18.72 -11.83
CA ALA A 76 -3.87 -18.85 -12.91
C ALA A 76 -4.30 -17.51 -13.53
N GLU A 77 -4.45 -16.46 -12.72
CA GLU A 77 -4.88 -15.12 -13.17
C GLU A 77 -3.70 -14.17 -13.45
N GLN A 78 -2.48 -14.69 -13.50
CA GLN A 78 -1.31 -13.91 -13.90
C GLN A 78 -1.53 -13.39 -15.31
N GLY A 79 -1.02 -12.20 -15.64
CA GLY A 79 -1.10 -11.75 -17.03
C GLY A 79 0.23 -11.48 -17.70
N GLY A 80 1.34 -12.04 -17.24
CA GLY A 80 2.69 -11.89 -17.82
C GLY A 80 2.76 -11.89 -19.35
N GLU A 81 1.97 -12.72 -20.03
CA GLU A 81 1.77 -12.67 -21.50
C GLU A 81 1.38 -11.27 -22.01
N GLY A 82 0.46 -10.61 -21.31
CA GLY A 82 0.02 -9.25 -21.57
C GLY A 82 1.07 -8.17 -21.24
N TRP A 83 1.95 -8.37 -20.27
CA TRP A 83 3.05 -7.43 -20.02
C TRP A 83 4.06 -7.49 -21.17
N SER A 84 4.34 -8.69 -21.66
CA SER A 84 5.20 -8.95 -22.82
C SER A 84 4.62 -8.33 -24.10
N ASP A 85 3.34 -8.56 -24.39
CA ASP A 85 2.65 -7.91 -25.52
C ASP A 85 2.65 -6.38 -25.39
N TYR A 86 2.39 -5.85 -24.19
CA TYR A 86 2.39 -4.40 -23.96
C TYR A 86 3.77 -3.78 -24.24
N LEU A 87 4.85 -4.42 -23.78
CA LEU A 87 6.21 -3.99 -24.08
C LEU A 87 6.48 -4.03 -25.59
N ALA A 88 6.04 -5.07 -26.28
CA ALA A 88 6.14 -5.17 -27.74
C ALA A 88 5.41 -4.02 -28.42
N LEU A 89 4.18 -3.68 -27.99
CA LEU A 89 3.44 -2.53 -28.52
C LEU A 89 4.20 -1.21 -28.30
N MET A 90 4.70 -0.97 -27.10
CA MET A 90 5.40 0.27 -26.75
C MET A 90 6.70 0.43 -27.57
N LEU A 91 7.50 -0.63 -27.72
CA LEU A 91 8.80 -0.55 -28.39
C LEU A 91 8.72 -0.62 -29.92
N THR A 92 7.63 -1.15 -30.48
CA THR A 92 7.42 -1.22 -31.94
C THR A 92 6.50 -0.14 -32.48
N THR A 93 5.94 0.72 -31.63
CA THR A 93 5.17 1.89 -32.07
C THR A 93 6.12 2.98 -32.54
N ASN A 94 5.90 3.52 -33.74
CA ASN A 94 6.67 4.67 -34.23
C ASN A 94 6.16 5.97 -33.58
N TRP A 95 6.70 6.29 -32.40
CA TRP A 95 6.32 7.48 -31.64
C TRP A 95 6.69 8.80 -32.32
N ALA A 96 7.58 8.80 -33.32
CA ALA A 96 7.91 10.00 -34.08
C ALA A 96 6.78 10.46 -35.01
N THR A 97 5.89 9.53 -35.40
CA THR A 97 4.75 9.82 -36.30
C THR A 97 3.39 9.64 -35.63
N ALA A 98 3.34 9.03 -34.45
CA ALA A 98 2.10 8.81 -33.70
C ALA A 98 1.39 10.13 -33.35
N GLN A 99 0.07 10.15 -33.51
CA GLN A 99 -0.79 11.27 -33.17
C GLN A 99 -1.54 10.99 -31.85
N LEU A 100 -1.95 12.05 -31.14
CA LEU A 100 -2.72 11.92 -29.89
C LEU A 100 -4.03 11.13 -30.06
N SER A 101 -4.55 11.07 -31.29
CA SER A 101 -5.80 10.40 -31.66
C SER A 101 -5.64 8.95 -32.11
N ASP A 102 -4.43 8.39 -32.12
CA ASP A 102 -4.17 7.07 -32.75
C ASP A 102 -4.57 5.86 -31.91
N GLY A 103 -5.01 6.05 -30.65
CA GLY A 103 -5.42 4.94 -29.77
C GLY A 103 -6.42 3.94 -30.37
N PRO A 104 -7.44 4.37 -31.12
CA PRO A 104 -8.39 3.47 -31.78
C PRO A 104 -7.79 2.64 -32.93
N ASN A 105 -6.61 2.97 -33.45
CA ASN A 105 -6.01 2.24 -34.56
C ASN A 105 -5.69 0.79 -34.14
N ALA A 106 -5.96 -0.17 -35.02
CA ALA A 106 -5.71 -1.58 -34.76
C ALA A 106 -4.19 -1.89 -34.77
N ARG A 107 -3.71 -2.57 -33.73
CA ARG A 107 -2.32 -3.02 -33.58
C ARG A 107 -2.27 -4.54 -33.39
N PRO A 108 -2.09 -5.33 -34.48
CA PRO A 108 -1.95 -6.78 -34.38
C PRO A 108 -0.55 -7.18 -33.92
N VAL A 109 -0.41 -8.41 -33.41
CA VAL A 109 0.88 -9.00 -32.97
C VAL A 109 1.25 -10.19 -33.87
N GLY A 110 2.52 -10.29 -34.24
CA GLY A 110 3.08 -11.45 -34.96
C GLY A 110 2.72 -11.55 -36.44
N THR A 111 2.29 -10.45 -37.09
CA THR A 111 1.85 -10.50 -38.51
C THR A 111 2.97 -10.89 -39.45
N TYR A 112 4.21 -10.45 -39.21
CA TYR A 112 5.36 -10.85 -40.05
C TYR A 112 5.65 -12.34 -39.91
N ALA A 113 5.80 -12.85 -38.69
CA ALA A 113 6.10 -14.27 -38.46
C ALA A 113 5.03 -15.21 -39.07
N PHE A 114 3.78 -14.74 -39.16
CA PHE A 114 2.68 -15.47 -39.78
C PHE A 114 2.48 -15.19 -41.28
N GLY A 115 3.35 -14.41 -41.92
CA GLY A 115 3.28 -14.08 -43.34
C GLY A 115 2.05 -13.27 -43.75
N GLN A 116 1.49 -12.49 -42.82
CA GLN A 116 0.36 -11.61 -43.06
C GLN A 116 0.82 -10.21 -43.50
N THR A 117 -0.08 -9.42 -44.08
CA THR A 117 0.16 -7.99 -44.30
C THR A 117 0.29 -7.26 -42.95
N THR A 118 0.82 -6.03 -42.96
CA THR A 118 0.89 -5.19 -41.75
C THR A 118 -0.48 -4.86 -41.15
N THR A 119 -1.55 -5.06 -41.92
CA THR A 119 -2.96 -4.91 -41.53
C THR A 119 -3.66 -6.24 -41.23
N GLY A 120 -2.93 -7.36 -41.21
CA GLY A 120 -3.45 -8.68 -40.87
C GLY A 120 -3.95 -8.78 -39.42
N GLY A 121 -4.67 -9.85 -39.09
CA GLY A 121 -5.24 -10.06 -37.75
C GLY A 121 -4.21 -10.38 -36.67
N GLY A 122 -3.02 -10.87 -37.04
CA GLY A 122 -2.01 -11.36 -36.12
C GLY A 122 -2.40 -12.70 -35.49
N ILE A 123 -1.82 -12.99 -34.32
CA ILE A 123 -2.00 -14.26 -33.59
C ILE A 123 -2.95 -14.16 -32.38
N ARG A 124 -3.31 -12.95 -31.96
CA ARG A 124 -4.23 -12.71 -30.84
C ARG A 124 -5.68 -12.70 -31.33
N ARG A 125 -6.67 -12.94 -30.45
CA ARG A 125 -8.09 -12.99 -30.83
C ARG A 125 -8.60 -11.66 -31.41
N TYR A 126 -8.04 -10.55 -30.95
CA TYR A 126 -8.34 -9.21 -31.46
C TYR A 126 -7.05 -8.37 -31.51
N PRO A 127 -6.88 -7.48 -32.51
CA PRO A 127 -5.83 -6.47 -32.49
C PRO A 127 -5.96 -5.57 -31.25
N TYR A 128 -4.86 -5.09 -30.69
CA TYR A 128 -4.93 -4.11 -29.61
C TYR A 128 -5.41 -2.76 -30.14
N SER A 129 -6.37 -2.15 -29.44
CA SER A 129 -7.02 -0.89 -29.82
C SER A 129 -7.84 -0.38 -28.64
N THR A 130 -7.92 0.94 -28.47
CA THR A 130 -8.82 1.56 -27.49
C THR A 130 -10.29 1.54 -27.92
N SER A 131 -10.57 1.17 -29.18
CA SER A 131 -11.92 0.97 -29.67
C SER A 131 -12.46 -0.38 -29.21
N LEU A 132 -13.52 -0.38 -28.40
CA LEU A 132 -14.20 -1.60 -27.97
C LEU A 132 -14.92 -2.33 -29.12
N THR A 133 -15.08 -1.69 -30.28
CA THR A 133 -15.56 -2.37 -31.49
C THR A 133 -14.46 -3.20 -32.15
N THR A 134 -13.20 -2.77 -32.06
CA THR A 134 -12.03 -3.49 -32.60
C THR A 134 -11.56 -4.56 -31.63
N ASN A 135 -11.51 -4.23 -30.33
CA ASN A 135 -11.12 -5.13 -29.26
C ASN A 135 -12.14 -5.08 -28.12
N PRO A 136 -13.13 -5.99 -28.08
CA PRO A 136 -14.19 -6.00 -27.07
C PRO A 136 -13.79 -6.68 -25.76
N LEU A 137 -12.55 -7.14 -25.61
CA LEU A 137 -12.13 -7.92 -24.45
C LEU A 137 -12.17 -7.09 -23.16
N THR A 138 -12.73 -7.69 -22.10
CA THR A 138 -12.83 -7.15 -20.75
C THR A 138 -12.54 -8.24 -19.71
N TYR A 139 -12.45 -7.85 -18.45
CA TYR A 139 -12.19 -8.74 -17.32
C TYR A 139 -13.20 -9.89 -17.19
N ALA A 140 -14.45 -9.66 -17.62
CA ALA A 140 -15.48 -10.70 -17.68
C ALA A 140 -15.12 -11.86 -18.64
N ASN A 141 -14.21 -11.63 -19.59
CA ASN A 141 -13.79 -12.66 -20.55
C ASN A 141 -12.70 -13.60 -20.02
N VAL A 142 -12.06 -13.29 -18.87
CA VAL A 142 -11.01 -14.15 -18.29
C VAL A 142 -11.57 -15.56 -18.01
N ALA A 143 -12.77 -15.68 -17.41
CA ALA A 143 -13.40 -16.96 -17.11
C ALA A 143 -13.83 -17.76 -18.34
N THR A 144 -13.96 -17.11 -19.51
CA THR A 144 -14.41 -17.77 -20.75
C THR A 144 -13.30 -18.52 -21.48
N ASN A 145 -12.05 -18.16 -21.24
CA ASN A 145 -10.88 -18.84 -21.77
C ASN A 145 -9.68 -18.56 -20.85
N THR A 146 -9.36 -19.54 -20.01
CA THR A 146 -8.34 -19.43 -18.96
C THR A 146 -6.92 -19.78 -19.45
N GLU A 147 -6.74 -19.90 -20.76
CA GLU A 147 -5.42 -20.07 -21.36
C GLU A 147 -4.61 -18.77 -21.20
N VAL A 148 -3.31 -18.87 -20.89
CA VAL A 148 -2.51 -17.71 -20.43
C VAL A 148 -2.39 -16.60 -21.47
N HIS A 149 -2.32 -16.91 -22.76
CA HIS A 149 -2.29 -15.89 -23.80
C HIS A 149 -3.66 -15.20 -23.91
N ALA A 150 -4.75 -15.96 -23.83
CA ALA A 150 -6.10 -15.41 -23.79
C ALA A 150 -6.34 -14.49 -22.58
N ILE A 151 -5.76 -14.81 -21.42
CA ILE A 151 -5.77 -13.92 -20.24
C ILE A 151 -4.91 -12.67 -20.51
N GLY A 152 -3.69 -12.87 -21.02
CA GLY A 152 -2.74 -11.79 -21.34
C GLY A 152 -3.30 -10.73 -22.28
N GLU A 153 -4.09 -11.12 -23.28
CA GLU A 153 -4.76 -10.19 -24.20
C GLU A 153 -5.66 -9.18 -23.49
N ILE A 154 -6.37 -9.61 -22.43
CA ILE A 154 -7.28 -8.74 -21.68
C ILE A 154 -6.47 -7.71 -20.88
N TRP A 155 -5.39 -8.17 -20.25
CA TRP A 155 -4.50 -7.30 -19.48
C TRP A 155 -3.79 -6.27 -20.37
N CYS A 156 -3.20 -6.70 -21.48
CA CYS A 156 -2.52 -5.81 -22.42
C CYS A 156 -3.49 -4.76 -22.99
N ALA A 157 -4.73 -5.15 -23.30
CA ALA A 157 -5.75 -4.21 -23.76
C ALA A 157 -6.04 -3.10 -22.73
N ALA A 158 -6.07 -3.42 -21.43
CA ALA A 158 -6.23 -2.41 -20.37
C ALA A 158 -5.01 -1.49 -20.23
N LEU A 159 -3.79 -2.03 -20.32
CA LEU A 159 -2.57 -1.21 -20.34
C LEU A 159 -2.48 -0.30 -21.57
N TRP A 160 -2.98 -0.76 -22.71
CA TRP A 160 -3.05 0.03 -23.94
C TRP A 160 -4.05 1.19 -23.80
N ASP A 161 -5.24 0.93 -23.26
CA ASP A 161 -6.22 1.98 -22.92
C ASP A 161 -5.61 3.00 -21.93
N MET A 162 -4.90 2.53 -20.90
CA MET A 162 -4.22 3.39 -19.92
C MET A 162 -3.20 4.30 -20.60
N THR A 163 -2.39 3.74 -21.49
CA THR A 163 -1.34 4.49 -22.20
C THR A 163 -1.92 5.64 -23.00
N TRP A 164 -2.97 5.38 -23.78
CA TRP A 164 -3.62 6.41 -24.58
C TRP A 164 -4.40 7.42 -23.74
N ASN A 165 -4.98 7.02 -22.61
CA ASN A 165 -5.59 7.97 -21.68
C ASN A 165 -4.55 8.93 -21.09
N ILE A 166 -3.37 8.42 -20.70
CA ILE A 166 -2.27 9.24 -20.18
C ILE A 166 -1.72 10.17 -21.27
N ILE A 167 -1.54 9.68 -22.50
CA ILE A 167 -1.13 10.51 -23.65
C ILE A 167 -2.11 11.66 -23.88
N GLN A 168 -3.41 11.38 -23.87
CA GLN A 168 -4.45 12.40 -24.05
C GLN A 168 -4.46 13.39 -22.88
N GLN A 169 -4.39 12.91 -21.64
CA GLN A 169 -4.35 13.79 -20.46
C GLN A 169 -3.09 14.67 -20.45
N LYS A 170 -1.93 14.11 -20.83
CA LYS A 170 -0.66 14.85 -20.90
C LYS A 170 -0.62 15.81 -22.08
N GLY A 171 -1.32 15.51 -23.16
CA GLY A 171 -1.38 16.31 -24.38
C GLY A 171 -0.11 16.26 -25.23
N THR A 172 0.86 15.42 -24.88
CA THR A 172 2.14 15.31 -25.61
C THR A 172 2.60 13.85 -25.71
N ILE A 173 3.19 13.53 -26.86
CA ILE A 173 3.93 12.29 -27.12
C ILE A 173 5.40 12.65 -27.24
N ASN A 174 6.27 11.92 -26.55
CA ASN A 174 7.69 12.03 -26.80
C ASN A 174 8.05 11.17 -28.01
N THR A 175 8.62 11.81 -29.03
CA THR A 175 8.99 11.16 -30.28
C THR A 175 10.15 10.18 -30.12
N ASN A 176 10.98 10.33 -29.09
CA ASN A 176 12.06 9.40 -28.73
C ASN A 176 11.78 8.74 -27.38
N LEU A 177 11.14 7.56 -27.41
CA LEU A 177 10.79 6.78 -26.22
C LEU A 177 12.02 6.47 -25.34
N TYR A 178 13.21 6.33 -25.93
CA TYR A 178 14.45 5.97 -25.22
C TYR A 178 15.11 7.13 -24.47
N ASN A 179 14.58 8.35 -24.58
CA ASN A 179 15.04 9.46 -23.77
C ASN A 179 14.57 9.27 -22.32
N ALA A 180 15.50 8.95 -21.42
CA ALA A 180 15.23 8.74 -19.99
C ALA A 180 14.70 10.01 -19.29
N ALA A 181 14.97 11.21 -19.82
CA ALA A 181 14.41 12.48 -19.33
C ALA A 181 13.09 12.86 -20.02
N GLY A 182 12.55 12.01 -20.89
CA GLY A 182 11.31 12.26 -21.63
C GLY A 182 10.09 12.35 -20.71
N THR A 183 9.26 13.37 -20.91
CA THR A 183 8.06 13.63 -20.10
C THR A 183 6.75 13.49 -20.88
N GLY A 184 6.80 12.90 -22.08
CA GLY A 184 5.60 12.60 -22.88
C GLY A 184 4.74 11.52 -22.23
N GLY A 185 3.45 11.49 -22.54
CA GLY A 185 2.51 10.55 -21.92
C GLY A 185 2.88 9.07 -22.17
N ASN A 186 3.49 8.76 -23.30
CA ASN A 186 4.02 7.44 -23.62
C ASN A 186 5.20 7.03 -22.70
N ASN A 187 6.09 7.95 -22.32
CA ASN A 187 7.14 7.65 -21.32
C ASN A 187 6.54 7.41 -19.94
N ILE A 188 5.58 8.25 -19.54
CA ILE A 188 4.93 8.16 -18.23
C ILE A 188 4.19 6.83 -18.09
N ALA A 189 3.41 6.43 -19.10
CA ALA A 189 2.71 5.15 -19.10
C ALA A 189 3.68 3.94 -18.99
N LEU A 190 4.78 3.96 -19.75
CA LEU A 190 5.80 2.91 -19.67
C LEU A 190 6.45 2.86 -18.28
N GLN A 191 6.77 4.02 -17.71
CA GLN A 191 7.35 4.12 -16.37
C GLN A 191 6.39 3.55 -15.32
N LEU A 192 5.11 3.90 -15.38
CA LEU A 192 4.09 3.39 -14.48
C LEU A 192 3.92 1.88 -14.58
N MET A 193 3.96 1.31 -15.80
CA MET A 193 3.93 -0.14 -15.99
C MET A 193 5.14 -0.82 -15.31
N VAL A 194 6.36 -0.32 -15.55
CA VAL A 194 7.59 -0.90 -14.96
C VAL A 194 7.59 -0.82 -13.44
N GLN A 195 7.04 0.25 -12.86
CA GLN A 195 6.96 0.42 -11.41
C GLN A 195 5.81 -0.39 -10.81
N GLY A 196 4.69 -0.53 -11.51
CA GLY A 196 3.62 -1.46 -11.14
C GLY A 196 4.15 -2.89 -10.99
N LEU A 197 4.95 -3.37 -11.96
CA LEU A 197 5.64 -4.67 -11.88
C LEU A 197 6.50 -4.83 -10.62
N LYS A 198 7.17 -3.76 -10.17
CA LYS A 198 8.02 -3.78 -8.97
C LYS A 198 7.23 -3.74 -7.67
N LEU A 199 6.06 -3.11 -7.68
CA LEU A 199 5.22 -2.88 -6.50
C LEU A 199 4.19 -3.99 -6.28
N GLN A 200 3.78 -4.70 -7.33
CA GLN A 200 2.79 -5.75 -7.22
C GLN A 200 3.32 -6.95 -6.39
N PRO A 201 2.46 -7.65 -5.64
CA PRO A 201 2.86 -8.81 -4.86
C PRO A 201 3.33 -9.96 -5.77
N CYS A 202 3.93 -10.99 -5.15
CA CYS A 202 4.15 -12.26 -5.83
C CYS A 202 2.80 -12.96 -6.07
N GLN A 203 2.63 -13.60 -7.23
CA GLN A 203 1.37 -14.21 -7.67
C GLN A 203 0.16 -13.26 -7.67
N PRO A 204 0.25 -12.09 -8.34
CA PRO A 204 -0.83 -11.13 -8.38
C PRO A 204 -1.97 -11.61 -9.30
N GLY A 205 -3.21 -11.20 -9.00
CA GLY A 205 -4.27 -11.14 -10.01
C GLY A 205 -4.32 -9.76 -10.69
N PHE A 206 -5.34 -9.51 -11.52
CA PHE A 206 -5.41 -8.26 -12.30
C PHE A 206 -5.61 -7.02 -11.43
N LEU A 207 -6.40 -7.12 -10.35
CA LEU A 207 -6.69 -5.97 -9.50
C LEU A 207 -5.48 -5.62 -8.62
N ASP A 208 -4.71 -6.62 -8.16
CA ASP A 208 -3.43 -6.39 -7.49
C ASP A 208 -2.45 -5.60 -8.37
N ALA A 209 -2.32 -6.02 -9.64
CA ALA A 209 -1.44 -5.35 -10.61
C ALA A 209 -1.92 -3.93 -10.96
N ARG A 210 -3.24 -3.72 -11.12
CA ARG A 210 -3.84 -2.39 -11.31
C ARG A 210 -3.51 -1.48 -10.13
N ASP A 211 -3.70 -1.96 -8.91
CA ASP A 211 -3.50 -1.19 -7.69
C ASP A 211 -2.02 -0.85 -7.49
N ALA A 212 -1.11 -1.74 -7.90
CA ALA A 212 0.33 -1.45 -7.95
C ALA A 212 0.69 -0.32 -8.93
N ILE A 213 0.02 -0.25 -10.09
CA ILE A 213 0.19 0.87 -11.04
C ILE A 213 -0.34 2.19 -10.45
N LEU A 214 -1.49 2.16 -9.78
CA LEU A 214 -2.04 3.32 -9.07
C LEU A 214 -1.13 3.78 -7.92
N ALA A 215 -0.48 2.84 -7.23
CA ALA A 215 0.53 3.14 -6.23
C ALA A 215 1.78 3.78 -6.86
N ALA A 216 2.24 3.28 -8.02
CA ALA A 216 3.34 3.89 -8.77
C ALA A 216 3.04 5.35 -9.16
N ASP A 217 1.83 5.64 -9.62
CA ASP A 217 1.39 7.00 -9.95
C ASP A 217 1.38 7.92 -8.73
N SER A 218 0.91 7.40 -7.59
CA SER A 218 0.94 8.12 -6.31
C SER A 218 2.38 8.48 -5.89
N LEU A 219 3.31 7.54 -6.06
CA LEU A 219 4.72 7.71 -5.64
C LEU A 219 5.52 8.62 -6.57
N LEU A 220 5.33 8.50 -7.88
CA LEU A 220 6.15 9.21 -8.87
C LEU A 220 5.55 10.52 -9.35
N TYR A 221 4.23 10.60 -9.42
CA TYR A 221 3.51 11.72 -10.04
C TYR A 221 2.43 12.29 -9.12
N GLN A 222 2.47 11.96 -7.82
CA GLN A 222 1.53 12.48 -6.81
C GLN A 222 0.07 12.21 -7.16
N GLY A 223 -0.22 11.12 -7.88
CA GLY A 223 -1.57 10.76 -8.28
C GLY A 223 -2.09 11.53 -9.51
N GLN A 224 -1.21 12.24 -10.25
CA GLN A 224 -1.62 13.09 -11.37
C GLN A 224 -2.40 12.30 -12.44
N PHE A 225 -2.06 11.04 -12.71
CA PHE A 225 -2.68 10.23 -13.75
C PHE A 225 -3.75 9.26 -13.25
N HIS A 226 -4.10 9.34 -11.95
CA HIS A 226 -5.03 8.46 -11.26
C HIS A 226 -6.33 8.23 -12.03
N CYS A 227 -6.92 9.29 -12.61
CA CYS A 227 -8.17 9.19 -13.36
C CYS A 227 -8.02 8.56 -14.73
N ALA A 228 -6.92 8.86 -15.44
CA ALA A 228 -6.63 8.21 -16.71
C ALA A 228 -6.46 6.70 -16.54
N ILE A 229 -5.79 6.29 -15.45
CA ILE A 229 -5.58 4.90 -15.06
C ILE A 229 -6.93 4.25 -14.72
N TRP A 230 -7.68 4.78 -13.75
CA TRP A 230 -8.99 4.22 -13.36
C TRP A 230 -9.98 4.14 -14.52
N SER A 231 -10.05 5.17 -15.37
CA SER A 231 -10.92 5.16 -16.55
C SER A 231 -10.59 4.02 -17.51
N ALA A 232 -9.29 3.77 -17.75
CA ALA A 232 -8.85 2.67 -18.61
C ALA A 232 -9.22 1.29 -18.04
N PHE A 233 -8.89 1.07 -16.77
CA PHE A 233 -9.15 -0.21 -16.11
C PHE A 233 -10.65 -0.48 -15.92
N ALA A 234 -11.42 0.52 -15.47
CA ALA A 234 -12.87 0.42 -15.33
C ALA A 234 -13.55 0.14 -16.68
N ARG A 235 -13.13 0.81 -17.77
CA ARG A 235 -13.64 0.53 -19.13
C ARG A 235 -13.44 -0.94 -19.54
N ARG A 236 -12.39 -1.59 -19.06
CA ARG A 236 -12.07 -3.00 -19.32
C ARG A 236 -12.58 -3.96 -18.24
N GLY A 237 -13.49 -3.53 -17.37
CA GLY A 237 -14.11 -4.39 -16.35
C GLY A 237 -13.31 -4.56 -15.07
N MET A 238 -12.21 -3.82 -14.90
CA MET A 238 -11.36 -3.78 -13.70
C MET A 238 -11.66 -2.51 -12.87
N GLY A 239 -12.95 -2.21 -12.72
CA GLY A 239 -13.47 -1.04 -12.02
C GLY A 239 -13.36 -1.11 -10.49
N TYR A 240 -13.83 -0.06 -9.83
CA TYR A 240 -13.67 0.12 -8.40
C TYR A 240 -14.38 -0.96 -7.57
N SER A 241 -15.58 -1.38 -7.99
CA SER A 241 -16.32 -2.46 -7.34
C SER A 241 -16.01 -3.86 -7.87
N ALA A 242 -15.01 -4.01 -8.75
CA ALA A 242 -14.61 -5.32 -9.27
C ALA A 242 -14.03 -6.19 -8.15
N VAL A 243 -14.25 -7.50 -8.24
CA VAL A 243 -13.73 -8.48 -7.28
C VAL A 243 -12.76 -9.39 -8.03
N GLN A 244 -11.54 -9.52 -7.50
CA GLN A 244 -10.53 -10.38 -8.12
C GLN A 244 -10.82 -11.87 -7.90
N GLY A 245 -11.22 -12.23 -6.68
CA GLY A 245 -11.21 -13.63 -6.26
C GLY A 245 -9.81 -14.08 -5.84
N LEU A 246 -9.50 -15.34 -6.02
CA LEU A 246 -8.19 -15.93 -5.75
C LEU A 246 -7.28 -15.78 -6.97
N SER A 247 -6.06 -15.28 -6.79
CA SER A 247 -5.09 -15.15 -7.90
C SER A 247 -4.70 -16.52 -8.52
N THR A 248 -4.95 -17.61 -7.82
CA THR A 248 -4.77 -18.99 -8.27
C THR A 248 -5.98 -19.57 -9.02
N SER A 249 -7.02 -18.76 -9.25
CA SER A 249 -8.20 -19.10 -10.06
C SER A 249 -8.39 -18.01 -11.12
N ALA A 250 -8.82 -18.42 -12.32
CA ALA A 250 -9.17 -17.49 -13.41
C ALA A 250 -10.68 -17.50 -13.69
N THR A 251 -11.50 -17.96 -12.73
CA THR A 251 -12.94 -18.20 -12.94
C THR A 251 -13.86 -17.60 -11.88
N ASP A 252 -13.32 -17.02 -10.81
CA ASP A 252 -14.05 -16.49 -9.65
C ASP A 252 -14.05 -14.97 -9.56
N GLN A 253 -13.37 -14.30 -10.50
CA GLN A 253 -13.40 -12.86 -10.64
C GLN A 253 -14.77 -12.34 -11.10
N VAL A 254 -15.11 -11.14 -10.63
CA VAL A 254 -16.33 -10.42 -11.00
C VAL A 254 -15.93 -9.05 -11.55
N ALA A 255 -16.28 -8.81 -12.81
CA ALA A 255 -16.01 -7.55 -13.47
C ALA A 255 -16.93 -6.42 -12.96
N ALA A 256 -16.38 -5.22 -12.90
CA ALA A 256 -17.13 -3.99 -12.68
C ALA A 256 -16.58 -2.85 -13.53
N TYR A 257 -17.42 -1.88 -13.86
CA TYR A 257 -17.09 -0.82 -14.82
C TYR A 257 -17.18 0.58 -14.23
N ASP A 258 -17.33 0.69 -12.91
CA ASP A 258 -17.37 1.94 -12.16
C ASP A 258 -15.97 2.47 -11.85
N THR A 259 -15.83 3.79 -11.77
CA THR A 259 -14.64 4.46 -11.23
C THR A 259 -14.85 4.79 -9.76
N PRO A 260 -13.78 5.02 -8.97
CA PRO A 260 -13.92 5.45 -7.57
C PRO A 260 -14.84 6.68 -7.43
N PRO A 261 -15.54 6.82 -6.29
CA PRO A 261 -16.38 7.98 -6.01
C PRO A 261 -15.65 9.31 -6.22
N ASN A 262 -16.39 10.34 -6.63
CA ASN A 262 -15.85 11.63 -7.06
C ASN A 262 -14.96 12.33 -6.03
N VAL A 263 -15.19 12.07 -4.75
CA VAL A 263 -14.35 12.57 -3.66
C VAL A 263 -14.24 11.47 -2.61
N ILE A 264 -13.00 11.08 -2.32
CA ILE A 264 -12.66 10.12 -1.27
C ILE A 264 -12.40 10.91 0.01
N LEU A 265 -13.05 10.52 1.09
CA LEU A 265 -12.87 11.09 2.42
C LEU A 265 -11.95 10.19 3.25
N ARG A 266 -10.86 10.75 3.77
CA ARG A 266 -9.93 10.11 4.70
C ARG A 266 -9.83 10.92 5.99
N LYS A 267 -9.89 10.24 7.14
CA LYS A 267 -9.63 10.85 8.46
C LYS A 267 -8.13 10.77 8.74
N GLN A 268 -7.52 11.85 9.23
CA GLN A 268 -6.08 11.83 9.56
C GLN A 268 -5.77 11.01 10.82
N GLU A 269 -6.66 11.00 11.82
CA GLU A 269 -6.40 10.28 13.07
C GLU A 269 -7.70 9.87 13.76
N MET A 270 -7.83 8.66 14.30
CA MET A 270 -9.05 8.21 14.98
C MET A 270 -9.11 8.58 16.47
N LEU A 271 -7.98 8.50 17.17
CA LEU A 271 -7.88 8.83 18.60
C LEU A 271 -7.57 10.31 18.82
N ARG A 272 -8.09 10.89 19.91
CA ARG A 272 -7.76 12.24 20.36
C ARG A 272 -7.46 12.22 21.85
N ALA A 273 -6.45 12.98 22.25
CA ALA A 273 -6.07 13.17 23.64
C ALA A 273 -6.35 14.61 24.06
N GLY A 274 -6.72 14.80 25.33
CA GLY A 274 -7.05 16.11 25.89
C GLY A 274 -8.50 16.55 25.66
N ASN A 275 -8.91 17.58 26.40
CA ASN A 275 -10.29 18.08 26.39
C ASN A 275 -10.62 18.92 25.16
N THR A 276 -9.62 19.48 24.48
CA THR A 276 -9.75 20.27 23.26
C THR A 276 -8.81 19.69 22.21
N PHE A 277 -9.33 19.43 21.01
CA PHE A 277 -8.58 18.71 19.98
C PHE A 277 -9.04 19.06 18.56
N THR A 278 -8.13 18.89 17.61
CA THR A 278 -8.37 19.18 16.19
C THR A 278 -8.94 17.97 15.46
N MET A 279 -10.14 18.11 14.90
CA MET A 279 -10.70 17.20 13.91
C MET A 279 -10.20 17.61 12.53
N ALA A 280 -9.61 16.69 11.77
CA ALA A 280 -9.07 16.95 10.43
C ALA A 280 -9.48 15.85 9.46
N PHE A 281 -9.91 16.27 8.27
CA PHE A 281 -10.40 15.43 7.19
C PHE A 281 -9.70 15.79 5.89
N ASP A 282 -9.15 14.77 5.23
CA ASP A 282 -8.60 14.88 3.89
C ASP A 282 -9.67 14.44 2.90
N LEU A 283 -10.04 15.34 2.00
CA LEU A 283 -10.89 15.06 0.86
C LEU A 283 -10.02 15.04 -0.39
N SER A 284 -9.96 13.93 -1.10
CA SER A 284 -9.25 13.82 -2.37
C SER A 284 -10.22 13.62 -3.52
N CYS A 285 -10.11 14.41 -4.57
CA CYS A 285 -10.85 14.21 -5.80
C CYS A 285 -10.51 12.84 -6.39
N GLY A 286 -11.52 11.97 -6.53
CA GLY A 286 -11.41 10.67 -7.20
C GLY A 286 -11.41 10.81 -8.72
N CYS A 287 -12.09 9.89 -9.43
CA CYS A 287 -11.88 9.69 -10.87
C CYS A 287 -12.98 10.12 -11.84
N ALA A 288 -14.10 10.64 -11.36
CA ALA A 288 -15.13 11.09 -12.29
C ALA A 288 -14.68 12.30 -13.12
N PRO A 289 -15.04 12.36 -14.41
CA PRO A 289 -14.72 13.49 -15.26
C PRO A 289 -15.39 14.76 -14.70
N ALA A 290 -14.63 15.85 -14.70
CA ALA A 290 -15.09 17.21 -14.40
C ALA A 290 -16.01 17.76 -15.51
N THR A 291 -16.95 16.97 -16.02
CA THR A 291 -17.91 17.43 -17.01
C THR A 291 -19.01 18.23 -16.33
N THR A 292 -18.86 19.55 -16.40
CA THR A 292 -19.92 20.55 -16.69
C THR A 292 -20.71 21.19 -15.55
N THR A 293 -20.22 21.16 -14.32
CA THR A 293 -20.43 22.26 -13.34
C THR A 293 -19.60 21.92 -12.11
N THR A 294 -18.78 22.85 -11.64
CA THR A 294 -18.16 22.80 -10.30
C THR A 294 -19.27 22.90 -9.26
N THR A 295 -20.11 21.87 -9.13
CA THR A 295 -21.08 21.79 -8.04
C THR A 295 -20.26 21.51 -6.79
N PRO A 296 -20.18 22.48 -5.88
CA PRO A 296 -19.39 22.28 -4.68
C PRO A 296 -19.95 21.13 -3.85
N TYR A 297 -19.05 20.42 -3.19
CA TYR A 297 -19.42 19.51 -2.13
C TYR A 297 -19.65 20.27 -0.83
N THR A 298 -20.51 19.69 0.00
CA THR A 298 -20.69 20.07 1.39
C THR A 298 -20.31 18.87 2.25
N LEU A 299 -19.32 19.06 3.11
CA LEU A 299 -18.99 18.11 4.17
C LEU A 299 -19.70 18.55 5.44
N THR A 300 -20.43 17.65 6.07
CA THR A 300 -21.01 17.88 7.40
C THR A 300 -20.49 16.85 8.37
N ASP A 301 -20.01 17.30 9.52
CA ASP A 301 -19.68 16.46 10.68
C ASP A 301 -20.70 16.70 11.78
N GLU A 302 -21.52 15.69 12.08
CA GLU A 302 -22.48 15.73 13.17
C GLU A 302 -21.81 15.44 14.51
N LEU A 303 -21.72 16.48 15.34
CA LEU A 303 -21.12 16.38 16.66
C LEU A 303 -22.05 15.58 17.60
N PRO A 304 -21.53 14.54 18.26
CA PRO A 304 -22.30 13.78 19.25
C PRO A 304 -22.58 14.64 20.49
N THR A 305 -23.60 14.24 21.25
CA THR A 305 -23.91 14.85 22.55
C THR A 305 -22.67 14.88 23.45
N GLY A 306 -22.41 16.04 24.07
CA GLY A 306 -21.25 16.24 24.95
C GLY A 306 -19.99 16.78 24.25
N LEU A 307 -20.02 16.95 22.92
CA LEU A 307 -18.96 17.62 22.16
C LEU A 307 -19.43 19.01 21.69
N GLN A 308 -18.57 20.01 21.84
CA GLN A 308 -18.79 21.39 21.44
C GLN A 308 -17.80 21.81 20.36
N PHE A 309 -18.28 22.55 19.37
CA PHE A 309 -17.42 23.24 18.42
C PHE A 309 -16.72 24.42 19.11
N VAL A 310 -15.42 24.58 18.90
CA VAL A 310 -14.62 25.68 19.47
C VAL A 310 -14.31 26.70 18.38
N SER A 311 -13.64 26.27 17.32
CA SER A 311 -13.21 27.12 16.22
C SER A 311 -12.94 26.30 14.98
N SER A 312 -12.81 26.94 13.82
CA SER A 312 -12.39 26.28 12.59
C SER A 312 -11.27 27.07 11.94
N SER A 313 -10.18 26.39 11.59
CA SER A 313 -9.09 26.97 10.79
C SER A 313 -9.42 27.03 9.29
N THR A 314 -10.43 26.28 8.83
CA THR A 314 -10.66 26.06 7.39
C THR A 314 -12.10 26.33 6.94
N GLY A 315 -12.73 27.39 7.48
CA GLY A 315 -14.04 27.87 7.02
C GLY A 315 -15.27 27.03 7.41
N GLY A 316 -15.11 26.02 8.27
CA GLY A 316 -16.22 25.28 8.86
C GLY A 316 -17.08 26.15 9.78
N THR A 317 -18.40 25.98 9.68
CA THR A 317 -19.39 26.72 10.48
C THR A 317 -20.31 25.75 11.22
N LEU A 318 -20.64 26.04 12.47
CA LEU A 318 -21.60 25.25 13.23
C LEU A 318 -23.03 25.64 12.85
N VAL A 319 -23.82 24.69 12.34
CA VAL A 319 -25.25 24.82 12.07
C VAL A 319 -25.98 23.73 12.85
N GLY A 320 -26.71 24.10 13.90
CA GLY A 320 -27.27 23.13 14.84
C GLY A 320 -26.17 22.36 15.57
N ASN A 321 -26.16 21.04 15.46
CA ASN A 321 -25.08 20.16 15.95
C ASN A 321 -24.09 19.72 14.85
N LYS A 322 -24.17 20.29 13.64
CA LYS A 322 -23.31 19.89 12.51
C LYS A 322 -22.29 20.97 12.19
N VAL A 323 -21.01 20.60 12.15
CA VAL A 323 -19.96 21.43 11.58
C VAL A 323 -19.98 21.24 10.06
N THR A 324 -20.28 22.32 9.35
CA THR A 324 -20.51 22.32 7.90
C THR A 324 -19.38 23.05 7.19
N PHE A 325 -18.72 22.35 6.27
CA PHE A 325 -17.78 22.90 5.31
C PHE A 325 -18.43 22.91 3.93
N SER A 326 -18.85 24.09 3.48
CA SER A 326 -19.50 24.29 2.19
C SER A 326 -18.49 24.69 1.10
N ASN A 327 -18.93 24.70 -0.15
CA ASN A 327 -18.15 25.22 -1.27
C ASN A 327 -16.83 24.47 -1.54
N LEU A 328 -16.78 23.19 -1.18
CA LEU A 328 -15.61 22.34 -1.42
C LEU A 328 -15.58 21.92 -2.89
N SER A 329 -14.74 22.57 -3.70
CA SER A 329 -14.61 22.29 -5.12
C SER A 329 -13.27 21.65 -5.46
N PHE A 330 -13.28 20.76 -6.44
CA PHE A 330 -12.06 20.14 -6.95
C PHE A 330 -11.91 20.53 -8.42
N THR A 331 -10.76 21.13 -8.75
CA THR A 331 -10.47 21.62 -10.10
C THR A 331 -9.63 20.64 -10.91
N THR A 332 -8.96 19.70 -10.22
CA THR A 332 -8.16 18.67 -10.85
C THR A 332 -8.39 17.30 -10.19
N PRO A 333 -8.49 16.21 -10.96
CA PRO A 333 -8.15 14.85 -10.52
C PRO A 333 -7.07 14.76 -9.44
N GLY A 334 -7.27 13.96 -8.39
CA GLY A 334 -6.28 13.74 -7.33
C GLY A 334 -6.05 14.92 -6.38
N GLN A 335 -6.67 16.09 -6.61
CA GLN A 335 -6.54 17.23 -5.72
C GLN A 335 -7.02 16.86 -4.32
N THR A 336 -6.15 17.05 -3.33
CA THR A 336 -6.49 16.86 -1.92
C THR A 336 -6.79 18.21 -1.27
N ARG A 337 -7.78 18.24 -0.38
CA ARG A 337 -8.12 19.36 0.48
C ARG A 337 -8.25 18.85 1.90
N THR A 338 -7.52 19.45 2.82
CA THR A 338 -7.69 19.20 4.25
C THR A 338 -8.61 20.26 4.83
N VAL A 339 -9.67 19.83 5.51
CA VAL A 339 -10.52 20.71 6.32
C VAL A 339 -10.45 20.28 7.77
N SER A 340 -10.47 21.26 8.68
CA SER A 340 -10.34 20.98 10.10
C SER A 340 -11.08 21.97 10.97
N PHE A 341 -11.46 21.48 12.15
CA PHE A 341 -12.03 22.29 13.21
C PHE A 341 -11.56 21.81 14.59
N GLN A 342 -11.52 22.71 15.56
CA GLN A 342 -11.29 22.42 16.96
C GLN A 342 -12.62 22.06 17.63
N ALA A 343 -12.64 20.93 18.31
CA ALA A 343 -13.73 20.48 19.13
C ALA A 343 -13.29 20.41 20.60
N GLN A 344 -14.23 20.56 21.53
CA GLN A 344 -13.99 20.43 22.96
C GLN A 344 -15.07 19.59 23.62
N ALA A 345 -14.67 18.72 24.55
CA ALA A 345 -15.61 17.99 25.40
C ALA A 345 -16.25 18.93 26.43
N THR A 346 -17.56 18.84 26.64
CA THR A 346 -18.24 19.57 27.72
C THR A 346 -17.69 19.18 29.09
N ALA A 347 -17.60 20.12 30.04
CA ALA A 347 -17.08 19.82 31.38
C ALA A 347 -17.90 18.75 32.15
N ALA A 348 -19.22 18.67 31.90
CA ALA A 348 -20.09 17.61 32.44
C ALA A 348 -19.83 16.23 31.79
N ALA A 349 -19.19 16.23 30.62
CA ALA A 349 -18.65 15.06 29.95
C ALA A 349 -17.11 15.05 30.04
N ALA A 350 -16.46 15.73 31.01
CA ALA A 350 -15.04 15.50 31.24
C ALA A 350 -14.90 14.03 31.66
N CYS A 351 -14.33 13.20 30.79
CA CYS A 351 -14.29 11.77 31.02
C CYS A 351 -13.60 11.51 32.37
N SER A 352 -14.15 10.59 33.14
CA SER A 352 -13.43 10.00 34.26
C SER A 352 -12.90 8.65 33.80
N TRP A 353 -11.66 8.32 34.17
CA TRP A 353 -11.17 6.97 34.01
C TRP A 353 -12.09 6.05 34.83
N ALA A 354 -12.83 5.14 34.19
CA ALA A 354 -13.22 3.95 34.93
C ALA A 354 -12.00 3.05 35.00
N LEU A 355 -11.64 2.60 36.20
CA LEU A 355 -10.48 1.75 36.44
C LEU A 355 -10.64 0.41 35.74
N PRO A 356 -9.66 -0.01 34.92
CA PRO A 356 -9.68 -1.38 34.41
C PRO A 356 -8.27 -2.03 34.48
N ILE A 357 -8.10 -3.12 33.73
CA ILE A 357 -6.82 -3.82 33.59
C ILE A 357 -5.73 -2.85 33.09
N HIS A 358 -4.92 -2.34 34.01
CA HIS A 358 -3.74 -1.52 33.68
C HIS A 358 -2.49 -2.35 33.97
N ASP A 359 -1.66 -2.55 32.95
CA ASP A 359 -0.44 -3.31 33.07
C ASP A 359 0.62 -2.78 32.08
N ASN A 360 1.65 -2.12 32.62
CA ASN A 360 2.86 -1.70 31.92
C ASN A 360 4.09 -2.51 32.37
N ARG A 361 3.84 -3.67 32.99
CA ARG A 361 4.84 -4.61 33.51
C ARG A 361 5.85 -4.12 34.58
N ASP A 362 5.90 -2.85 34.96
CA ASP A 362 6.94 -2.30 35.86
C ASP A 362 6.58 -2.21 37.36
N ALA A 363 5.37 -1.78 37.72
CA ALA A 363 4.88 -1.77 39.12
C ALA A 363 3.35 -1.55 39.21
N ALA A 364 2.70 -2.07 40.27
CA ALA A 364 1.25 -2.02 40.52
C ALA A 364 0.39 -2.63 39.38
N LEU A 365 0.54 -3.94 39.17
CA LEU A 365 -0.25 -4.71 38.18
C LEU A 365 -1.73 -4.74 38.58
N VAL A 366 -2.56 -3.91 37.96
CA VAL A 366 -4.03 -3.97 38.13
C VAL A 366 -4.64 -4.98 37.14
N GLY A 367 -3.90 -5.35 36.09
CA GLY A 367 -4.36 -6.25 35.02
C GLY A 367 -4.55 -7.72 35.39
N GLY A 368 -3.86 -8.21 36.44
CA GLY A 368 -3.94 -9.61 36.87
C GLY A 368 -3.58 -10.63 35.76
N LEU A 369 -2.72 -10.24 34.82
CA LEU A 369 -2.35 -11.04 33.66
C LEU A 369 -1.57 -12.28 34.08
N THR A 370 -2.09 -13.46 33.71
CA THR A 370 -1.52 -14.76 34.07
C THR A 370 -1.08 -15.50 32.82
N SER A 371 0.18 -15.94 32.81
CA SER A 371 0.75 -16.78 31.76
C SER A 371 0.29 -18.24 31.93
N THR A 372 -0.11 -18.90 30.86
CA THR A 372 -0.49 -20.31 30.86
C THR A 372 -0.06 -20.97 29.55
N THR A 373 0.68 -22.06 29.64
CA THR A 373 1.03 -22.90 28.49
C THR A 373 -0.12 -23.86 28.21
N LEU A 374 -0.66 -23.83 26.99
CA LEU A 374 -1.69 -24.76 26.53
C LEU A 374 -1.04 -26.02 25.97
N THR A 375 -0.03 -25.87 25.11
CA THR A 375 0.82 -26.94 24.58
C THR A 375 2.27 -26.46 24.40
N GLY A 376 3.23 -27.38 24.38
CA GLY A 376 4.65 -27.05 24.26
C GLY A 376 5.29 -26.65 25.60
N ALA A 377 6.42 -25.94 25.53
CA ALA A 377 7.22 -25.58 26.71
C ALA A 377 7.36 -24.05 26.93
N ALA A 378 6.96 -23.23 25.95
CA ALA A 378 7.05 -21.78 26.04
C ALA A 378 5.91 -21.16 26.87
N GLY A 379 6.15 -19.94 27.36
CA GLY A 379 5.19 -19.15 28.12
C GLY A 379 5.54 -17.67 28.09
N TRP A 380 4.58 -16.82 28.45
CA TRP A 380 4.82 -15.38 28.62
C TRP A 380 5.68 -15.11 29.85
N SER A 381 6.63 -14.18 29.73
CA SER A 381 7.52 -13.73 30.81
C SER A 381 7.72 -12.20 30.79
N THR A 382 8.50 -11.68 31.73
CA THR A 382 9.03 -10.30 31.64
C THR A 382 10.23 -10.27 30.69
N SER A 383 10.41 -9.18 29.96
CA SER A 383 11.66 -8.86 29.27
C SER A 383 12.01 -7.38 29.40
N THR A 384 13.31 -7.09 29.41
CA THR A 384 13.89 -5.75 29.31
C THR A 384 14.52 -5.47 27.95
N ALA A 385 14.38 -6.39 26.98
CA ALA A 385 14.99 -6.26 25.66
C ALA A 385 14.32 -5.14 24.85
N HIS A 386 12.98 -5.10 24.88
CA HIS A 386 12.15 -4.06 24.28
C HIS A 386 11.01 -3.73 25.23
N ALA A 387 10.81 -2.45 25.52
CA ALA A 387 9.69 -1.91 26.27
C ALA A 387 9.26 -0.58 25.65
N TYR A 388 7.96 -0.28 25.74
CA TYR A 388 7.44 0.99 25.24
C TYR A 388 7.49 2.06 26.33
N SER A 389 7.10 1.71 27.56
CA SER A 389 7.23 2.57 28.73
C SER A 389 8.00 1.84 29.83
N GLY A 390 8.81 2.59 30.58
CA GLY A 390 9.67 2.03 31.62
C GLY A 390 10.62 0.92 31.14
N PRO A 391 11.19 0.12 32.08
CA PRO A 391 12.19 -0.88 31.74
C PRO A 391 11.66 -2.27 31.32
N ASN A 392 10.38 -2.61 31.53
CA ASN A 392 9.88 -3.96 31.33
C ASN A 392 8.68 -4.02 30.36
N ALA A 393 8.58 -5.11 29.59
CA ALA A 393 7.38 -5.47 28.84
C ALA A 393 7.02 -6.96 29.02
N TRP A 394 5.78 -7.31 28.69
CA TRP A 394 5.39 -8.71 28.52
C TRP A 394 6.04 -9.27 27.27
N TYR A 395 6.59 -10.47 27.40
CA TYR A 395 7.35 -11.12 26.34
C TYR A 395 6.85 -12.53 26.08
N ALA A 396 6.49 -12.80 24.83
CA ALA A 396 6.34 -14.13 24.29
C ALA A 396 7.58 -14.47 23.45
N PRO A 397 8.30 -15.56 23.78
CA PRO A 397 9.51 -15.91 23.08
C PRO A 397 9.29 -16.28 21.62
N ALA A 398 10.33 -16.00 20.83
CA ALA A 398 10.46 -16.48 19.47
C ALA A 398 10.49 -18.03 19.40
N PRO A 399 10.08 -18.62 18.28
CA PRO A 399 9.99 -20.06 18.09
C PRO A 399 11.34 -20.77 18.33
N VAL A 400 11.29 -21.83 19.15
CA VAL A 400 12.35 -22.84 19.26
C VAL A 400 11.76 -24.23 19.04
N ASP A 401 10.54 -24.43 19.55
CA ASP A 401 9.69 -25.60 19.37
C ASP A 401 8.24 -25.14 19.15
N SER A 402 7.37 -26.02 18.63
CA SER A 402 5.95 -25.72 18.52
C SER A 402 5.31 -25.57 19.91
N SER A 403 4.73 -24.41 20.16
CA SER A 403 4.12 -24.04 21.44
C SER A 403 2.85 -23.23 21.24
N ASP A 404 1.94 -23.33 22.20
CA ASP A 404 0.69 -22.57 22.24
C ASP A 404 0.49 -22.10 23.68
N PHE A 405 0.53 -20.79 23.90
CA PHE A 405 0.52 -20.24 25.25
C PHE A 405 -0.16 -18.87 25.28
N VAL A 406 -0.76 -18.56 26.43
CA VAL A 406 -1.64 -17.41 26.60
C VAL A 406 -1.23 -16.54 27.78
N LEU A 407 -1.48 -15.25 27.66
CA LEU A 407 -1.45 -14.27 28.74
C LEU A 407 -2.88 -13.78 28.96
N THR A 408 -3.51 -14.21 30.04
CA THR A 408 -4.96 -13.99 30.29
C THR A 408 -5.18 -13.00 31.42
N SER A 409 -6.04 -12.00 31.20
CA SER A 409 -6.35 -10.96 32.18
C SER A 409 -7.30 -11.44 33.29
N ALA A 410 -7.33 -10.70 34.39
CA ALA A 410 -8.48 -10.68 35.28
C ALA A 410 -9.75 -10.19 34.53
N PRO A 411 -10.97 -10.55 34.98
CA PRO A 411 -12.19 -10.08 34.34
C PRO A 411 -12.39 -8.57 34.58
N PHE A 412 -12.90 -7.87 33.57
CA PHE A 412 -13.25 -6.45 33.64
C PHE A 412 -14.59 -6.21 32.93
N THR A 413 -15.28 -5.12 33.26
CA THR A 413 -16.60 -4.80 32.67
C THR A 413 -16.53 -3.48 31.92
N PRO A 414 -16.62 -3.50 30.58
CA PRO A 414 -16.79 -2.28 29.78
C PRO A 414 -18.04 -1.50 30.21
N THR A 415 -17.92 -0.18 30.38
CA THR A 415 -19.05 0.69 30.69
C THR A 415 -19.12 1.82 29.68
N GLY A 416 -20.18 1.85 28.86
CA GLY A 416 -20.39 2.89 27.86
C GLY A 416 -19.39 2.83 26.70
N LEU A 417 -18.70 3.94 26.41
CA LEU A 417 -17.69 4.01 25.36
C LEU A 417 -16.36 3.44 25.88
N SER A 418 -16.12 2.17 25.57
CA SER A 418 -14.98 1.43 26.09
C SER A 418 -14.03 0.99 25.00
N THR A 419 -12.73 1.15 25.23
CA THR A 419 -11.67 0.63 24.35
C THR A 419 -10.68 -0.24 25.09
N LEU A 420 -10.04 -1.14 24.36
CA LEU A 420 -8.77 -1.74 24.75
C LEU A 420 -7.67 -1.14 23.88
N THR A 421 -6.58 -0.69 24.50
CA THR A 421 -5.36 -0.26 23.82
C THR A 421 -4.14 -0.94 24.41
N PHE A 422 -3.17 -1.24 23.56
CA PHE A 422 -1.87 -1.74 23.98
C PHE A 422 -0.83 -1.35 22.93
N TYR A 423 0.41 -1.20 23.37
CA TYR A 423 1.56 -1.08 22.49
C TYR A 423 2.18 -2.46 22.31
N HIS A 424 2.57 -2.80 21.08
CA HIS A 424 3.27 -4.04 20.85
C HIS A 424 4.31 -3.95 19.73
N TYR A 425 5.34 -4.79 19.86
CA TYR A 425 6.32 -5.09 18.83
C TYR A 425 6.33 -6.60 18.60
N PHE A 426 6.11 -7.06 17.37
CA PHE A 426 6.18 -8.48 17.01
C PHE A 426 7.16 -8.72 15.87
N ASP A 427 7.88 -9.83 15.95
CA ASP A 427 8.79 -10.35 14.94
C ASP A 427 8.71 -11.88 14.98
N PHE A 428 8.04 -12.44 13.98
CA PHE A 428 7.68 -13.86 13.85
C PHE A 428 7.95 -14.37 12.44
N GLU A 429 7.99 -15.70 12.27
CA GLU A 429 7.91 -16.30 10.95
C GLU A 429 6.56 -15.98 10.29
N SER A 430 6.61 -15.32 9.14
CA SER A 430 5.40 -14.84 8.47
C SER A 430 4.46 -15.99 8.13
N THR A 431 3.18 -15.85 8.51
CA THR A 431 2.05 -16.77 8.31
C THR A 431 2.08 -18.08 9.12
N TYR A 432 3.21 -18.47 9.69
CA TYR A 432 3.35 -19.71 10.46
C TYR A 432 3.25 -19.46 11.97
N ASP A 433 4.01 -18.48 12.44
CA ASP A 433 4.02 -18.06 13.84
C ASP A 433 3.28 -16.74 14.02
N GLY A 434 2.68 -16.55 15.19
CA GLY A 434 2.02 -15.29 15.43
C GLY A 434 1.37 -15.10 16.78
N GLY A 435 0.79 -13.92 16.90
CA GLY A 435 0.03 -13.46 18.05
C GLY A 435 -1.44 -13.24 17.71
N MET A 436 -2.34 -13.58 18.64
CA MET A 436 -3.76 -13.24 18.59
C MET A 436 -4.18 -12.54 19.88
N VAL A 437 -5.12 -11.63 19.75
CA VAL A 437 -5.96 -11.09 20.80
C VAL A 437 -7.33 -11.77 20.77
N GLU A 438 -7.75 -12.34 21.90
CA GLU A 438 -9.04 -12.99 22.04
C GLU A 438 -9.80 -12.44 23.25
N LEU A 439 -11.13 -12.40 23.12
CA LEU A 439 -12.05 -11.92 24.14
C LEU A 439 -12.99 -13.06 24.57
N SER A 440 -13.38 -13.08 25.84
CA SER A 440 -14.33 -14.03 26.40
C SER A 440 -15.35 -13.32 27.28
N THR A 441 -16.63 -13.70 27.18
CA THR A 441 -17.75 -13.19 28.00
C THR A 441 -18.29 -14.24 28.97
N ASP A 442 -17.71 -15.43 28.99
CA ASP A 442 -18.13 -16.60 29.77
C ASP A 442 -17.02 -17.08 30.72
N ASN A 443 -16.23 -16.12 31.23
CA ASN A 443 -15.13 -16.35 32.16
C ASN A 443 -14.04 -17.31 31.63
N GLY A 444 -13.83 -17.32 30.31
CA GLY A 444 -12.75 -18.04 29.64
C GLY A 444 -13.12 -19.44 29.16
N ALA A 445 -14.39 -19.84 29.20
CA ALA A 445 -14.85 -21.12 28.66
C ALA A 445 -14.81 -21.15 27.13
N THR A 446 -15.18 -20.04 26.48
CA THR A 446 -15.03 -19.82 25.05
C THR A 446 -14.30 -18.51 24.76
N TRP A 447 -13.61 -18.47 23.61
CA TRP A 447 -12.76 -17.36 23.20
C TRP A 447 -13.05 -16.99 21.75
N GLN A 448 -13.33 -15.71 21.53
CA GLN A 448 -13.55 -15.15 20.21
C GLN A 448 -12.32 -14.36 19.75
N ASN A 449 -11.89 -14.60 18.52
CA ASN A 449 -10.83 -13.84 17.88
C ASN A 449 -11.25 -12.38 17.65
N ALA A 450 -10.38 -11.42 18.02
CA ALA A 450 -10.76 -10.02 18.09
C ALA A 450 -10.79 -9.25 16.74
N THR A 451 -10.68 -9.94 15.60
CA THR A 451 -10.56 -9.33 14.25
C THR A 451 -11.56 -8.20 14.01
N SER A 452 -12.84 -8.43 14.31
CA SER A 452 -13.92 -7.48 14.02
C SER A 452 -13.96 -6.26 14.95
N TYR A 453 -13.16 -6.26 16.02
CA TYR A 453 -13.18 -5.21 17.04
C TYR A 453 -12.02 -4.23 16.90
N PHE A 454 -10.99 -4.55 16.12
CA PHE A 454 -9.89 -3.62 15.88
C PHE A 454 -10.36 -2.41 15.08
N VAL A 455 -10.12 -1.23 15.64
CA VAL A 455 -10.33 0.06 14.97
C VAL A 455 -9.00 0.71 14.58
N GLN A 456 -7.86 0.22 15.07
CA GLN A 456 -6.53 0.67 14.67
C GLN A 456 -5.52 -0.48 14.78
N ASN A 457 -4.65 -0.61 13.77
CA ASN A 457 -3.53 -1.57 13.71
C ASN A 457 -3.93 -3.01 14.09
N GLY A 458 -5.03 -3.52 13.54
CA GLY A 458 -5.45 -4.91 13.72
C GLY A 458 -4.55 -5.91 12.98
N TYR A 459 -4.96 -7.18 12.98
CA TYR A 459 -4.18 -8.28 12.38
C TYR A 459 -3.70 -7.99 10.96
N ASN A 460 -2.42 -8.23 10.70
CA ASN A 460 -1.81 -8.03 9.39
C ASN A 460 -1.74 -9.33 8.57
N SER A 461 -2.06 -10.49 9.15
CA SER A 461 -1.88 -11.79 8.49
C SER A 461 -2.94 -12.83 8.88
N THR A 462 -2.85 -13.99 8.26
CA THR A 462 -3.69 -15.17 8.54
C THR A 462 -2.77 -16.37 8.68
N TYR A 463 -2.99 -17.22 9.68
CA TYR A 463 -2.25 -18.46 9.81
C TYR A 463 -2.42 -19.34 8.57
N ALA A 464 -1.31 -19.84 8.04
CA ALA A 464 -1.27 -20.73 6.89
C ALA A 464 -2.13 -21.99 7.14
N ALA A 465 -2.65 -22.60 6.07
CA ALA A 465 -3.51 -23.78 6.17
C ALA A 465 -2.81 -25.00 6.79
N ASN A 466 -1.48 -25.04 6.69
CA ASN A 466 -0.60 -26.05 7.27
C ASN A 466 0.05 -25.62 8.59
N ALA A 467 -0.32 -24.46 9.16
CA ALA A 467 0.07 -24.10 10.52
C ALA A 467 -0.62 -25.03 11.54
N SER A 468 -0.34 -24.85 12.84
CA SER A 468 -0.98 -25.63 13.91
C SER A 468 -2.49 -25.73 13.73
N VAL A 469 -3.03 -26.96 13.81
CA VAL A 469 -4.44 -27.29 13.54
C VAL A 469 -5.41 -26.48 14.41
N SER A 470 -4.96 -26.00 15.58
CA SER A 470 -5.81 -25.21 16.47
C SER A 470 -6.07 -23.77 15.98
N VAL A 471 -5.27 -23.26 15.02
CA VAL A 471 -5.33 -21.85 14.55
C VAL A 471 -5.29 -21.66 13.04
N ALA A 472 -5.13 -22.72 12.24
CA ALA A 472 -5.14 -22.64 10.78
C ALA A 472 -6.32 -21.82 10.24
N GLY A 473 -6.03 -20.87 9.34
CA GLY A 473 -7.03 -19.97 8.75
C GLY A 473 -7.54 -18.84 9.65
N ARG A 474 -7.08 -18.73 10.90
CA ARG A 474 -7.43 -17.61 11.79
C ARG A 474 -6.54 -16.39 11.52
N ARG A 475 -7.12 -15.20 11.66
CA ARG A 475 -6.42 -13.91 11.55
C ARG A 475 -5.49 -13.68 12.74
N CYS A 476 -4.28 -13.20 12.49
CA CYS A 476 -3.24 -13.00 13.50
C CYS A 476 -2.27 -11.84 13.16
N PHE A 477 -1.45 -11.48 14.15
CA PHE A 477 -0.24 -10.71 13.97
C PHE A 477 0.90 -11.67 13.62
N SER A 478 1.54 -11.49 12.48
CA SER A 478 2.63 -12.36 12.01
C SER A 478 3.61 -11.58 11.14
N GLY A 479 4.81 -12.10 10.92
CA GLY A 479 5.92 -11.33 10.35
C GLY A 479 6.44 -10.28 11.33
N ARG A 480 6.80 -9.08 10.85
CA ARG A 480 7.39 -8.02 11.67
C ARG A 480 6.55 -6.75 11.69
N SER A 481 6.28 -6.19 12.87
CA SER A 481 5.71 -4.84 13.02
C SER A 481 6.81 -3.79 12.86
N VAL A 482 6.54 -2.71 12.12
CA VAL A 482 7.40 -1.51 12.15
C VAL A 482 6.58 -0.23 12.16
N ALA A 483 6.85 0.65 13.13
CA ALA A 483 6.81 2.12 12.97
C ALA A 483 7.66 2.82 14.04
N GLY A 484 8.48 3.80 13.65
CA GLY A 484 9.19 4.72 14.55
C GLY A 484 10.44 4.17 15.25
N THR A 485 11.13 5.04 16.00
CA THR A 485 12.37 4.71 16.73
C THR A 485 12.17 3.70 17.87
N THR A 486 10.95 3.55 18.37
CA THR A 486 10.60 2.65 19.47
C THR A 486 10.30 1.22 19.00
N ARG A 487 10.07 0.97 17.71
CA ARG A 487 9.63 -0.33 17.13
C ARG A 487 8.23 -0.80 17.51
N PHE A 488 7.58 -0.18 18.50
CA PHE A 488 6.22 -0.50 18.92
C PHE A 488 5.17 0.23 18.07
N ILE A 489 4.11 -0.50 17.71
CA ILE A 489 2.88 0.07 17.16
C ILE A 489 1.79 0.06 18.23
N ARG A 490 0.79 0.94 18.11
CA ARG A 490 -0.38 0.95 19.01
C ARG A 490 -1.57 0.27 18.37
N SER A 491 -2.14 -0.73 19.03
CA SER A 491 -3.39 -1.38 18.65
C SER A 491 -4.57 -0.85 19.47
N VAL A 492 -5.74 -0.73 18.85
CA VAL A 492 -6.97 -0.23 19.51
C VAL A 492 -8.16 -1.09 19.12
N LEU A 493 -8.91 -1.56 20.11
CA LEU A 493 -10.17 -2.30 19.93
C LEU A 493 -11.35 -1.52 20.52
N ASP A 494 -12.49 -1.59 19.84
CA ASP A 494 -13.79 -1.11 20.31
C ASP A 494 -14.50 -2.20 21.12
N LEU A 495 -14.78 -1.93 22.40
CA LEU A 495 -15.42 -2.87 23.32
C LEU A 495 -16.91 -2.56 23.58
N ARG A 496 -17.53 -1.64 22.85
CA ARG A 496 -18.92 -1.21 23.12
C ARG A 496 -19.94 -2.34 23.03
N SER A 497 -19.69 -3.34 22.18
CA SER A 497 -20.54 -4.52 22.06
C SER A 497 -20.55 -5.39 23.33
N PHE A 498 -19.64 -5.14 24.28
CA PHE A 498 -19.50 -5.86 25.53
C PHE A 498 -19.92 -5.05 26.77
N VAL A 499 -20.57 -3.90 26.58
CA VAL A 499 -21.00 -3.04 27.71
C VAL A 499 -21.90 -3.80 28.68
N GLY A 500 -21.56 -3.75 29.95
CA GLY A 500 -22.28 -4.43 31.03
C GLY A 500 -22.01 -5.93 31.13
N LEU A 501 -21.19 -6.51 30.24
CA LEU A 501 -20.75 -7.90 30.32
C LEU A 501 -19.41 -8.01 31.04
N SER A 502 -19.22 -9.08 31.79
CA SER A 502 -17.90 -9.42 32.34
C SER A 502 -17.03 -10.02 31.24
N VAL A 503 -15.94 -9.34 30.89
CA VAL A 503 -15.04 -9.69 29.79
C VAL A 503 -13.67 -10.12 30.33
N ARG A 504 -13.08 -11.14 29.72
CA ARG A 504 -11.64 -11.43 29.84
C ARG A 504 -10.95 -11.20 28.50
N LEU A 505 -9.73 -10.69 28.59
CA LEU A 505 -8.79 -10.54 27.47
C LEU A 505 -7.74 -11.65 27.57
N ARG A 506 -7.32 -12.20 26.44
CA ARG A 506 -6.03 -12.91 26.37
C ARG A 506 -5.23 -12.56 25.13
N PHE A 507 -3.92 -12.54 25.29
CA PHE A 507 -2.96 -12.57 24.20
C PHE A 507 -2.47 -14.00 24.04
N ARG A 508 -2.65 -14.59 22.87
CA ARG A 508 -2.28 -15.97 22.55
C ARG A 508 -1.16 -15.97 21.53
N THR A 509 -0.09 -16.69 21.82
CA THR A 509 1.01 -16.91 20.90
C THR A 509 1.00 -18.37 20.47
N VAL A 510 1.07 -18.60 19.17
CA VAL A 510 1.19 -19.95 18.60
C VAL A 510 2.41 -19.99 17.70
N THR A 511 3.25 -20.99 17.92
CA THR A 511 4.45 -21.25 17.13
C THR A 511 4.45 -22.66 16.55
N ASP A 512 5.14 -22.85 15.44
CA ASP A 512 5.39 -24.15 14.84
C ASP A 512 6.84 -24.64 15.04
N LEU A 513 7.21 -25.71 14.32
CA LEU A 513 8.50 -26.37 14.45
C LEU A 513 9.47 -25.83 13.39
N ALA A 514 10.63 -25.37 13.89
CA ALA A 514 11.80 -24.97 13.11
C ALA A 514 11.62 -23.75 12.21
N SER A 515 12.11 -22.60 12.68
CA SER A 515 12.24 -21.40 11.87
C SER A 515 13.57 -21.32 11.11
N PRO A 516 13.60 -20.83 9.86
CA PRO A 516 14.80 -20.68 9.05
C PRO A 516 15.70 -19.51 9.49
N SER A 517 15.31 -18.75 10.51
CA SER A 517 15.97 -17.51 10.95
C SER A 517 15.74 -17.23 12.43
N ALA A 518 16.56 -16.34 13.00
CA ALA A 518 16.36 -15.86 14.36
C ALA A 518 15.31 -14.74 14.37
N PHE A 519 14.23 -14.96 15.11
CA PHE A 519 13.17 -13.98 15.36
C PHE A 519 13.22 -13.46 16.80
N GLU A 520 12.65 -12.29 17.07
CA GLU A 520 12.70 -11.69 18.42
C GLU A 520 11.49 -12.10 19.29
N GLY A 521 10.35 -12.46 18.70
CA GLY A 521 9.12 -12.84 19.41
C GLY A 521 8.13 -11.68 19.51
N TRP A 522 7.30 -11.65 20.56
CA TRP A 522 6.26 -10.64 20.73
C TRP A 522 6.33 -9.94 22.09
N PHE A 523 6.45 -8.62 22.03
CA PHE A 523 6.52 -7.72 23.17
C PHE A 523 5.23 -6.93 23.26
N ILE A 524 4.61 -6.89 24.44
CA ILE A 524 3.39 -6.13 24.70
C ILE A 524 3.60 -5.28 25.95
N ASP A 525 3.18 -4.04 25.85
CA ASP A 525 3.32 -3.06 26.91
C ASP A 525 2.14 -2.08 26.94
N ASP A 526 2.00 -1.37 28.06
CA ASP A 526 0.94 -0.37 28.28
C ASP A 526 -0.46 -0.90 27.92
N ILE A 527 -0.82 -2.07 28.46
CA ILE A 527 -2.14 -2.67 28.29
C ILE A 527 -3.14 -1.88 29.12
N GLN A 528 -4.12 -1.30 28.45
CA GLN A 528 -5.08 -0.39 29.06
C GLN A 528 -6.45 -0.64 28.46
N VAL A 529 -7.44 -0.85 29.31
CA VAL A 529 -8.81 -0.55 28.93
C VAL A 529 -9.09 0.90 29.32
N ALA A 530 -9.92 1.59 28.56
CA ALA A 530 -10.35 2.92 28.93
C ALA A 530 -11.85 3.00 28.69
N ASN A 531 -12.60 3.27 29.76
CA ASN A 531 -13.96 3.74 29.62
C ASN A 531 -13.86 5.26 29.49
N GLY A 532 -13.85 5.70 28.23
CA GLY A 532 -13.82 7.11 27.90
C GLY A 532 -15.23 7.67 27.78
N CYS A 533 -15.27 8.90 27.30
CA CYS A 533 -16.46 9.53 26.79
C CYS A 533 -16.19 10.01 25.37
N GLY A 534 -17.21 10.43 24.64
CA GLY A 534 -17.12 10.68 23.21
C GLY A 534 -18.38 10.24 22.50
N GLY A 535 -18.26 9.83 21.24
CA GLY A 535 -19.40 9.30 20.49
C GLY A 535 -19.07 8.99 19.04
N ASN A 536 -20.04 8.38 18.36
CA ASN A 536 -20.01 8.31 16.91
C ASN A 536 -20.41 9.68 16.36
N GLN A 537 -19.47 10.34 15.72
CA GLN A 537 -19.76 11.39 14.75
C GLN A 537 -20.24 10.74 13.46
N THR A 538 -21.24 11.35 12.84
CA THR A 538 -21.64 10.94 11.48
C THR A 538 -21.15 12.00 10.54
N ILE A 539 -20.23 11.62 9.67
CA ILE A 539 -19.74 12.49 8.61
C ILE A 539 -20.46 12.15 7.34
N GLU A 540 -20.91 13.17 6.63
CA GLU A 540 -21.53 13.06 5.34
C GLU A 540 -20.84 14.00 4.37
N LEU A 541 -20.53 13.48 3.18
CA LEU A 541 -20.18 14.30 2.04
C LEU A 541 -21.37 14.29 1.08
N ARG A 542 -21.86 15.47 0.72
CA ARG A 542 -23.02 15.63 -0.17
C ARG A 542 -22.67 16.51 -1.36
N THR A 543 -23.32 16.28 -2.49
CA THR A 543 -23.27 17.19 -3.65
C THR A 543 -24.06 18.47 -3.37
N ALA A 544 -23.92 19.49 -4.23
CA ALA A 544 -24.75 20.69 -4.19
C ALA A 544 -26.26 20.40 -4.30
N ALA A 545 -26.64 19.28 -4.93
CA ALA A 545 -28.02 18.80 -5.00
C ALA A 545 -28.46 18.01 -3.75
N ASN A 546 -27.68 18.08 -2.66
CA ASN A 546 -27.90 17.39 -1.39
C ASN A 546 -27.90 15.83 -1.49
N THR A 547 -27.36 15.28 -2.57
CA THR A 547 -27.23 13.82 -2.75
C THR A 547 -26.05 13.32 -1.91
N LEU A 548 -26.29 12.33 -1.04
CA LEU A 548 -25.25 11.69 -0.23
C LEU A 548 -24.25 10.94 -1.14
N GLN A 549 -22.96 11.28 -1.02
CA GLN A 549 -21.88 10.63 -1.76
C GLN A 549 -21.18 9.58 -0.90
N THR A 550 -20.85 9.94 0.34
CA THR A 550 -20.27 9.03 1.31
C THR A 550 -20.72 9.40 2.71
N THR A 551 -20.83 8.40 3.56
CA THR A 551 -21.00 8.58 5.00
C THR A 551 -19.98 7.73 5.74
N GLN A 552 -19.35 8.31 6.76
CA GLN A 552 -18.42 7.60 7.62
C GLN A 552 -18.80 7.83 9.09
N PRO A 553 -19.08 6.77 9.86
CA PRO A 553 -19.15 6.88 11.30
C PRO A 553 -17.73 7.04 11.83
N ILE A 554 -17.48 8.15 12.50
CA ILE A 554 -16.21 8.40 13.15
C ILE A 554 -16.37 8.24 14.64
N LEU A 555 -15.60 7.32 15.20
CA LEU A 555 -15.48 7.22 16.64
C LEU A 555 -14.49 8.27 17.13
N THR A 556 -14.97 9.18 17.96
CA THR A 556 -14.14 10.15 18.66
C THR A 556 -14.03 9.72 20.11
N TYR A 557 -12.80 9.43 20.52
CA TYR A 557 -12.45 9.08 21.89
C TYR A 557 -11.89 10.30 22.59
N LEU A 558 -12.42 10.60 23.77
CA LEU A 558 -11.89 11.59 24.68
C LEU A 558 -11.19 10.82 25.80
N LEU A 559 -9.88 11.02 25.96
CA LEU A 559 -9.15 10.50 27.11
C LEU A 559 -9.32 11.49 28.29
N PRO A 560 -9.62 11.02 29.52
CA PRO A 560 -9.62 11.87 30.71
C PRO A 560 -8.29 12.61 30.90
N ALA A 561 -8.32 13.80 31.50
CA ALA A 561 -7.11 14.43 32.04
C ALA A 561 -6.65 13.70 33.32
N GLY A 562 -5.39 13.28 33.41
CA GLY A 562 -4.83 12.55 34.58
C GLY A 562 -3.56 11.77 34.25
N ALA A 563 -3.00 11.02 35.22
CA ALA A 563 -1.63 10.44 35.25
C ALA A 563 -1.17 9.56 34.07
N LEU A 564 -2.02 9.31 33.07
CA LEU A 564 -1.66 8.66 31.80
C LEU A 564 -1.49 9.66 30.64
N ALA A 565 -1.68 10.96 30.89
CA ALA A 565 -1.35 12.06 29.97
C ALA A 565 0.09 12.57 30.16
N THR A 566 0.94 11.86 30.90
CA THR A 566 2.38 12.13 30.96
C THR A 566 3.16 11.00 30.29
N GLN A 567 3.09 10.91 28.97
CA GLN A 567 4.36 10.92 28.26
C GLN A 567 4.90 12.35 28.43
N ALA A 568 6.11 12.50 28.97
CA ALA A 568 6.86 13.69 28.61
C ALA A 568 6.96 13.65 27.08
N ALA A 569 6.26 14.55 26.39
CA ALA A 569 6.37 14.66 24.95
C ALA A 569 7.87 14.76 24.63
N THR A 570 8.39 13.86 23.80
CA THR A 570 9.82 13.86 23.47
C THR A 570 10.17 15.22 22.87
N LEU A 571 11.40 15.66 23.07
CA LEU A 571 11.84 16.96 22.57
C LEU A 571 11.67 17.03 21.04
N ALA A 572 11.82 15.92 20.32
CA ALA A 572 11.49 15.83 18.88
C ALA A 572 10.01 16.12 18.58
N SER A 573 9.08 15.54 19.34
CA SER A 573 7.63 15.69 19.10
C SER A 573 7.10 17.10 19.39
N THR A 574 7.83 17.87 20.19
CA THR A 574 7.49 19.26 20.57
C THR A 574 8.36 20.30 19.85
N SER A 575 9.27 19.86 18.99
CA SER A 575 10.15 20.71 18.18
C SER A 575 9.75 20.66 16.72
N GLN A 576 9.92 21.76 16.00
CA GLN A 576 9.72 21.79 14.54
C GLN A 576 11.04 22.05 13.84
N PHE A 577 11.26 21.32 12.75
CA PHE A 577 12.47 21.43 11.93
C PHE A 577 12.05 21.58 10.47
N LEU A 578 12.59 22.58 9.79
CA LEU A 578 12.27 22.86 8.38
C LEU A 578 13.55 23.14 7.61
N ALA A 579 13.77 22.42 6.52
CA ALA A 579 14.81 22.75 5.56
C ALA A 579 14.27 23.78 4.55
N HIS A 580 14.92 24.93 4.41
CA HIS A 580 14.53 25.95 3.44
C HIS A 580 15.74 26.79 3.00
N PRO A 581 16.03 26.94 1.69
CA PRO A 581 15.26 26.39 0.57
C PRO A 581 15.42 24.87 0.47
N ASN A 582 14.40 24.22 -0.08
CA ASN A 582 14.39 22.78 -0.36
C ASN A 582 13.64 22.57 -1.70
N PRO A 583 14.35 22.39 -2.83
CA PRO A 583 15.77 22.06 -2.91
C PRO A 583 16.72 23.18 -2.46
N PHE A 584 17.86 22.82 -1.85
CA PHE A 584 18.94 23.75 -1.57
C PHE A 584 19.93 23.78 -2.74
N GLY A 585 20.67 24.87 -2.89
CA GLY A 585 21.64 25.05 -3.97
C GLY A 585 23.02 25.44 -3.45
N ALA A 586 23.73 26.30 -4.19
CA ALA A 586 25.12 26.68 -3.91
C ALA A 586 25.38 27.33 -2.53
N THR A 587 24.33 27.78 -1.83
CA THR A 587 24.43 28.32 -0.46
C THR A 587 24.38 27.25 0.63
N GLY A 588 24.18 25.99 0.25
CA GLY A 588 24.07 24.84 1.14
C GLY A 588 22.74 24.75 1.87
N LEU A 589 22.62 23.76 2.75
CA LEU A 589 21.39 23.45 3.46
C LEU A 589 21.17 24.46 4.60
N GLN A 590 19.98 25.04 4.67
CA GLN A 590 19.55 25.88 5.78
C GLN A 590 18.42 25.19 6.55
N LEU A 591 18.57 25.10 7.87
CA LEU A 591 17.65 24.41 8.77
C LEU A 591 17.07 25.40 9.77
N GLN A 592 15.77 25.68 9.67
CA GLN A 592 15.01 26.40 10.67
C GLN A 592 14.63 25.42 11.80
N LEU A 593 15.02 25.77 13.03
CA LEU A 593 14.78 25.04 14.27
C LEU A 593 13.78 25.85 15.11
N THR A 594 12.63 25.28 15.46
CA THR A 594 11.70 25.87 16.45
C THR A 594 11.65 24.94 17.66
N LEU A 595 12.30 25.36 18.76
CA LEU A 595 12.49 24.54 19.95
C LEU A 595 11.68 25.12 21.13
N PRO A 596 11.01 24.28 21.95
CA PRO A 596 10.22 24.76 23.09
C PRO A 596 11.10 25.24 24.25
N THR A 597 12.30 24.68 24.40
CA THR A 597 13.29 25.02 25.44
C THR A 597 14.70 24.97 24.86
N PRO A 598 15.69 25.67 25.48
CA PRO A 598 17.06 25.65 25.00
C PRO A 598 17.67 24.24 25.09
N GLN A 599 18.40 23.83 24.05
CA GLN A 599 19.00 22.50 23.95
C GLN A 599 20.52 22.58 24.08
N ALA A 600 21.07 21.76 24.97
CA ALA A 600 22.51 21.68 25.23
C ALA A 600 23.30 20.96 24.12
N ARG A 601 22.61 20.24 23.21
CA ARG A 601 23.23 19.61 22.03
C ARG A 601 22.18 19.22 20.99
N LEU A 602 22.51 19.34 19.70
CA LEU A 602 21.80 18.64 18.63
C LEU A 602 22.83 17.92 17.76
N ALA A 603 22.57 16.67 17.39
CA ALA A 603 23.38 15.96 16.39
C ALA A 603 22.61 15.90 15.08
N LEU A 604 23.24 16.35 14.00
CA LEU A 604 22.69 16.38 12.66
C LEU A 604 23.49 15.38 11.81
N THR A 605 22.80 14.46 11.17
CA THR A 605 23.40 13.49 10.26
C THR A 605 22.66 13.53 8.94
N LEU A 606 23.38 13.71 7.83
CA LEU A 606 22.82 13.68 6.49
C LEU A 606 23.16 12.35 5.82
N HIS A 607 22.15 11.66 5.31
CA HIS A 607 22.28 10.38 4.63
C HIS A 607 21.87 10.48 3.16
N ASP A 608 22.44 9.63 2.30
CA ASP A 608 21.82 9.35 1.00
C ASP A 608 20.58 8.44 1.14
N VAL A 609 19.85 8.25 0.05
CA VAL A 609 18.63 7.40 -0.01
C VAL A 609 18.89 5.93 0.32
N THR A 610 20.16 5.48 0.33
CA THR A 610 20.54 4.11 0.72
C THR A 610 20.88 4.00 2.20
N GLY A 611 20.82 5.10 2.95
CA GLY A 611 21.09 5.17 4.38
C GLY A 611 22.56 5.43 4.73
N ARG A 612 23.45 5.60 3.74
CA ARG A 612 24.87 5.89 3.99
C ARG A 612 25.04 7.34 4.46
N THR A 613 25.72 7.51 5.59
CA THR A 613 26.07 8.82 6.14
C THR A 613 27.04 9.58 5.22
N LEU A 614 26.67 10.80 4.85
CA LEU A 614 27.46 11.70 4.00
C LEU A 614 28.11 12.81 4.82
N LEU A 615 27.35 13.46 5.70
CA LEU A 615 27.81 14.57 6.53
C LEU A 615 27.27 14.45 7.95
N GLN A 616 28.04 14.95 8.92
CA GLN A 616 27.63 15.02 10.32
C GLN A 616 28.03 16.36 10.94
N ARG A 617 27.17 16.89 11.81
CA ARG A 617 27.43 18.12 12.55
C ARG A 617 26.81 18.07 13.94
N THR A 618 27.53 18.58 14.92
CA THR A 618 26.96 18.80 16.27
C THR A 618 26.73 20.30 16.48
N VAL A 619 25.54 20.67 16.92
CA VAL A 619 25.20 22.03 17.38
C VAL A 619 25.33 22.05 18.90
N ALA A 620 26.26 22.84 19.42
CA ALA A 620 26.63 22.82 20.83
C ALA A 620 25.63 23.56 21.74
N GLN A 621 24.85 24.52 21.23
CA GLN A 621 23.71 25.12 21.92
C GLN A 621 22.67 25.62 20.91
N ALA A 622 21.41 25.27 21.12
CA ALA A 622 20.29 25.80 20.33
C ALA A 622 19.30 26.50 21.25
N ALA A 623 18.96 27.76 20.96
CA ALA A 623 18.07 28.55 21.78
C ALA A 623 16.62 28.05 21.68
N ALA A 624 15.80 28.36 22.71
CA ALA A 624 14.35 28.24 22.60
C ALA A 624 13.80 29.25 21.57
N GLY A 625 12.63 28.95 21.00
CA GLY A 625 12.03 29.72 19.92
C GLY A 625 12.57 29.31 18.56
N THR A 626 12.35 30.17 17.56
CA THR A 626 12.75 29.91 16.17
C THR A 626 14.14 30.46 15.89
N SER A 627 15.03 29.63 15.34
CA SER A 627 16.37 29.99 14.90
C SER A 627 16.71 29.32 13.57
N THR A 628 17.71 29.82 12.85
CA THR A 628 18.16 29.24 11.57
C THR A 628 19.61 28.82 11.66
N LEU A 629 19.89 27.58 11.26
CA LEU A 629 21.23 27.01 11.16
C LEU A 629 21.62 26.86 9.69
N SER A 630 22.71 27.49 9.29
CA SER A 630 23.29 27.33 7.95
C SER A 630 24.33 26.22 7.92
N TRP A 631 24.24 25.32 6.95
CA TRP A 631 25.15 24.19 6.70
C TRP A 631 25.73 24.26 5.27
N PRO A 632 26.69 25.17 5.02
CA PRO A 632 27.21 25.45 3.69
C PRO A 632 27.94 24.25 3.04
N GLU A 633 28.54 23.37 3.85
CA GLU A 633 29.26 22.19 3.37
C GLU A 633 28.37 21.24 2.55
N ALA A 634 27.05 21.24 2.78
CA ALA A 634 26.09 20.46 2.01
C ALA A 634 26.02 20.87 0.53
N ALA A 635 26.43 22.10 0.16
CA ALA A 635 26.46 22.57 -1.22
C ALA A 635 27.40 21.76 -2.14
N ASN A 636 28.33 20.99 -1.57
CA ASN A 636 29.27 20.16 -2.33
C ASN A 636 28.70 18.78 -2.67
N LEU A 637 27.47 18.47 -2.24
CA LEU A 637 26.84 17.18 -2.53
C LEU A 637 26.37 17.14 -3.99
N PRO A 638 26.29 15.97 -4.63
CA PRO A 638 25.65 15.84 -5.93
C PRO A 638 24.19 16.28 -5.91
N ALA A 639 23.62 16.65 -7.05
CA ALA A 639 22.17 16.83 -7.16
C ALA A 639 21.45 15.52 -6.81
N GLY A 640 20.39 15.59 -6.00
CA GLY A 640 19.70 14.39 -5.55
C GLY A 640 18.96 14.54 -4.23
N LEU A 641 18.38 13.41 -3.79
CA LEU A 641 17.58 13.29 -2.58
C LEU A 641 18.43 12.83 -1.39
N TYR A 642 18.24 13.47 -0.24
CA TYR A 642 18.94 13.18 1.00
C TYR A 642 17.99 13.15 2.20
N LEU A 643 18.41 12.46 3.26
CA LEU A 643 17.68 12.37 4.53
C LEU A 643 18.51 13.01 5.64
N LEU A 644 18.02 14.11 6.20
CA LEU A 644 18.63 14.78 7.34
C LEU A 644 17.99 14.26 8.63
N GLN A 645 18.74 13.50 9.41
CA GLN A 645 18.39 13.12 10.76
C GLN A 645 18.86 14.18 11.76
N VAL A 646 17.96 14.63 12.62
CA VAL A 646 18.20 15.53 13.75
C VAL A 646 17.96 14.73 15.02
N GLN A 647 19.00 14.56 15.84
CA GLN A 647 18.94 13.89 17.14
C GLN A 647 19.07 14.90 18.29
N LEU A 648 18.15 14.85 19.23
CA LEU A 648 18.08 15.71 20.41
C LEU A 648 18.73 15.05 21.65
N PRO A 649 19.01 15.82 22.73
CA PRO A 649 19.71 15.31 23.91
C PRO A 649 18.99 14.17 24.65
N ASP A 650 17.67 14.11 24.52
CA ASP A 650 16.83 13.03 25.08
C ASP A 650 16.86 11.74 24.24
N GLY A 651 17.69 11.71 23.18
CA GLY A 651 17.82 10.58 22.26
C GLY A 651 16.74 10.53 21.20
N SER A 652 15.73 11.41 21.25
CA SER A 652 14.69 11.48 20.22
C SER A 652 15.25 11.99 18.90
N THR A 653 14.70 11.51 17.78
CA THR A 653 15.14 11.89 16.43
C THR A 653 14.00 12.31 15.53
N THR A 654 14.22 13.32 14.70
CA THR A 654 13.36 13.69 13.57
C THR A 654 14.14 13.57 12.28
N THR A 655 13.53 13.07 11.20
CA THR A 655 14.15 13.01 9.89
C THR A 655 13.44 13.93 8.91
N LEU A 656 14.20 14.74 8.18
CA LEU A 656 13.73 15.64 7.15
C LEU A 656 14.20 15.16 5.78
N ARG A 657 13.31 15.24 4.80
CA ARG A 657 13.65 15.08 3.39
C ARG A 657 14.26 16.37 2.87
N VAL A 658 15.47 16.32 2.31
CA VAL A 658 16.13 17.48 1.72
C VAL A 658 16.68 17.15 0.33
N GLU A 659 16.54 18.06 -0.61
CA GLU A 659 16.90 17.89 -2.02
C GLU A 659 17.99 18.90 -2.38
N HIS A 660 18.95 18.49 -3.20
CA HIS A 660 19.95 19.37 -3.79
C HIS A 660 19.68 19.52 -5.28
N GLU A 661 19.61 20.77 -5.74
CA GLU A 661 19.36 21.17 -7.14
C GLU A 661 20.54 20.92 -8.09
#